data_AF-H0XC21-F1
#
_entry.id   AF-H0XC21-F1
#
_cell.length_a   1.000
_cell.length_b   1.000
_cell.length_c   1.000
_cell.angle_alpha   90.00
_cell.angle_beta   90.00
_cell.angle_gamma   90.00
#
_symmetry.space_group_name_H-M   'P 1'
#
loop_
_entity.id
_entity.type
_entity.pdbx_description
1 polymer ?
#
loop_
_entity_poly.entity_id
_entity_poly.type
_entity_poly.pdbx_seq_one_letter_code
_entity_poly.pdbx_strand_id
1 'polypeptide(L)'
;MPDQDKKVKITEKSTDKKQQGIVARDYSDLKRLRCLLNVQSSKQQLPAINFDSAQNSMTKSEPTIKVGGYRARGQWHESTEAVELENFSINYKNERNFSKHPQHKLFQEIFTALVKNRLICREWVNRAPSIHFLRVLICLRLLMRDPCYQELLHNLGGIGDLAQYMEIVANEYLGYGEEQHSVDKLVNMTYIFQKLAAVKDQREWVTTSGAHKTLVNLLGARDTNVLLGSLLALASLAESPECREKISELNIVENLLMILHEYDLLSKRLTAELLRLLCAEPQVKEQVKLYEGIPVLLSLLHSDHLKLLWSVVWILVQVCEDPETSVEIRIWGGIKQLLHILRGDRNFVSDRSSIGSLSSANAAGRIPQLHLSDDLSPQEIQENTFSLQAACCAALTELVLNDTNAHQVVQENGVYTIAKLILPNKQKNAAKTNLLQCYAFRALRFLFSMERNRPLFKRLFPTDLFEIFIDIGHYVRDISAYEELVSKLNLLVEDELKQIAENIESINQNKAPSKYIGNYAILDHLGSGAFGCVYKVRKRSGQNLLAMKEVNLHNPAFGKDKKDRDSSVKNIVSELTIIKEQLYHPNVVRYYKTFLENDRLYIVMELIEGAPLGEHFSSLKEKQHHFTEERLWKIFIQLCLALRYLHKEKRIVHRDLTPNNIMLGDKDKVTV
;
A
#
# COMPACT_ATOMS: atom_id res chain seq x y z
N MET A 1 -19.22 68.13 19.49
CA MET A 1 -18.66 69.47 19.77
C MET A 1 -18.68 69.71 21.27
N PRO A 2 -17.70 70.42 21.86
CA PRO A 2 -16.50 71.04 21.28
C PRO A 2 -15.21 70.29 21.73
N ASP A 3 -14.24 70.05 20.84
CA ASP A 3 -13.11 70.90 20.42
C ASP A 3 -12.02 71.11 21.48
N GLN A 4 -10.83 70.53 21.23
CA GLN A 4 -9.62 71.36 21.03
C GLN A 4 -8.51 70.60 20.29
N ASP A 5 -8.08 71.27 19.22
CA ASP A 5 -6.98 70.99 18.30
C ASP A 5 -5.60 70.80 18.94
N LYS A 6 -4.84 69.81 18.44
CA LYS A 6 -3.38 69.94 18.25
C LYS A 6 -2.96 69.30 16.93
N LYS A 7 -2.68 70.17 15.96
CA LYS A 7 -1.95 69.88 14.72
C LYS A 7 -0.58 69.26 15.03
N VAL A 8 -0.30 68.08 14.50
CA VAL A 8 1.07 67.60 14.27
C VAL A 8 1.21 67.26 12.79
N LYS A 9 2.09 68.00 12.12
CA LYS A 9 2.40 67.92 10.70
C LYS A 9 3.02 66.57 10.35
N ILE A 10 2.54 66.04 9.23
CA ILE A 10 3.08 64.96 8.42
C ILE A 10 4.58 65.18 8.15
N THR A 11 5.40 64.16 8.45
CA THR A 11 6.75 63.97 7.89
C THR A 11 6.82 62.60 7.21
N GLU A 12 6.00 62.42 6.19
CA GLU A 12 6.28 61.50 5.09
C GLU A 12 7.43 62.07 4.26
N LYS A 13 8.67 61.65 4.54
CA LYS A 13 9.83 61.80 3.64
C LYS A 13 11.07 61.10 4.24
N SER A 14 11.06 59.77 4.34
CA SER A 14 12.33 59.02 4.49
C SER A 14 12.26 57.52 4.18
N THR A 15 11.08 56.91 4.01
CA THR A 15 10.92 55.47 3.72
C THR A 15 10.92 55.12 2.22
N ASP A 16 10.42 56.00 1.33
CA ASP A 16 10.36 55.73 -0.12
C ASP A 16 11.73 55.65 -0.82
N LYS A 17 12.73 56.39 -0.35
CA LYS A 17 14.05 56.41 -1.01
C LYS A 17 14.86 55.12 -0.80
N LYS A 18 14.62 54.37 0.28
CA LYS A 18 15.31 53.09 0.53
C LYS A 18 14.71 51.93 -0.27
N GLN A 19 13.39 51.91 -0.49
CA GLN A 19 12.75 50.91 -1.37
C GLN A 19 13.05 51.17 -2.85
N GLN A 20 13.10 52.44 -3.30
CA GLN A 20 13.47 52.78 -4.68
C GLN A 20 14.91 52.39 -5.05
N GLY A 21 15.86 52.46 -4.10
CA GLY A 21 17.27 52.10 -4.34
C GLY A 21 17.52 50.59 -4.49
N ILE A 22 16.71 49.75 -3.84
CA ILE A 22 16.81 48.29 -3.92
C ILE A 22 16.23 47.81 -5.27
N VAL A 23 15.06 48.31 -5.65
CA VAL A 23 14.38 47.96 -6.92
C VAL A 23 15.21 48.38 -8.16
N ALA A 24 15.95 49.49 -8.08
CA ALA A 24 16.81 49.96 -9.16
C ALA A 24 18.05 49.09 -9.37
N ARG A 25 18.64 48.56 -8.29
CA ARG A 25 19.81 47.67 -8.33
C ARG A 25 19.43 46.31 -8.90
N ASP A 26 18.34 45.73 -8.40
CA ASP A 26 17.77 44.47 -8.90
C ASP A 26 17.44 44.55 -10.40
N TYR A 27 16.92 45.68 -10.86
CA TYR A 27 16.66 45.93 -12.29
C TYR A 27 17.94 45.95 -13.15
N SER A 28 19.03 46.53 -12.62
CA SER A 28 20.30 46.60 -13.32
C SER A 28 20.97 45.22 -13.43
N ASP A 29 20.86 44.41 -12.39
CA ASP A 29 21.43 43.06 -12.32
C ASP A 29 20.70 42.11 -13.29
N LEU A 30 19.36 42.17 -13.37
CA LEU A 30 18.59 41.41 -14.35
C LEU A 30 18.92 41.78 -15.80
N LYS A 31 19.08 43.08 -16.10
CA LYS A 31 19.50 43.52 -17.43
C LYS A 31 20.89 43.01 -17.79
N ARG A 32 21.82 43.03 -16.83
CA ARG A 32 23.17 42.52 -17.01
C ARG A 32 23.16 41.02 -17.30
N LEU A 33 22.42 40.24 -16.51
CA LEU A 33 22.27 38.80 -16.73
C LEU A 33 21.66 38.50 -18.12
N ARG A 34 20.60 39.21 -18.52
CA ARG A 34 20.01 39.09 -19.86
C ARG A 34 21.02 39.33 -20.97
N CYS A 35 21.85 40.37 -20.85
CA CYS A 35 22.87 40.68 -21.85
C CYS A 35 23.91 39.57 -21.96
N LEU A 36 24.35 38.99 -20.84
CA LEU A 36 25.31 37.88 -20.82
C LEU A 36 24.73 36.62 -21.47
N LEU A 37 23.46 36.30 -21.18
CA LEU A 37 22.77 35.13 -21.74
C LEU A 37 22.52 35.23 -23.25
N ASN A 38 22.42 36.43 -23.80
CA ASN A 38 22.22 36.67 -25.23
C ASN A 38 23.51 36.68 -26.06
N VAL A 39 24.68 36.54 -25.43
CA VAL A 39 25.95 36.37 -26.16
C VAL A 39 25.95 35.01 -26.86
N GLN A 40 26.31 35.00 -28.15
CA GLN A 40 26.42 33.77 -28.96
C GLN A 40 27.34 32.74 -28.28
N SER A 41 26.90 31.48 -28.28
CA SER A 41 27.58 30.34 -27.63
C SER A 41 29.06 30.21 -28.03
N SER A 42 29.39 30.54 -29.28
CA SER A 42 30.74 30.50 -29.85
C SER A 42 31.67 31.63 -29.39
N LYS A 43 31.12 32.71 -28.83
CA LYS A 43 31.86 33.92 -28.40
C LYS A 43 31.91 34.08 -26.88
N GLN A 44 31.42 33.10 -26.13
CA GLN A 44 31.43 33.15 -24.68
C GLN A 44 32.82 32.83 -24.12
N GLN A 45 33.25 33.62 -23.13
CA GLN A 45 34.41 33.29 -22.31
C GLN A 45 34.03 32.14 -21.37
N LEU A 46 34.13 30.91 -21.88
CA LEU A 46 34.19 29.71 -21.05
C LEU A 46 35.61 29.62 -20.46
N PRO A 47 35.79 29.16 -19.21
CA PRO A 47 37.13 29.03 -18.62
C PRO A 47 38.01 28.16 -19.52
N ALA A 48 39.25 28.60 -19.78
CA ALA A 48 40.19 27.84 -20.60
C ALA A 48 40.49 26.48 -19.93
N ILE A 49 40.35 25.40 -20.68
CA ILE A 49 40.85 24.07 -20.29
C ILE A 49 42.36 24.09 -20.53
N ASN A 50 43.16 24.40 -19.49
CA ASN A 50 44.61 24.20 -19.58
C ASN A 50 44.92 22.71 -19.42
N PHE A 51 45.25 22.05 -20.53
CA PHE A 51 46.00 20.81 -20.51
C PHE A 51 47.46 21.14 -20.18
N ASP A 52 47.86 21.00 -18.92
CA ASP A 52 49.28 21.01 -18.58
C ASP A 52 49.90 19.68 -19.02
N SER A 53 50.65 19.78 -20.11
CA SER A 53 51.59 18.77 -20.57
C SER A 53 52.98 19.09 -20.02
N ALA A 54 53.73 18.02 -19.70
CA ALA A 54 55.17 17.94 -19.48
C ALA A 54 55.71 17.86 -18.03
N GLN A 55 56.06 16.61 -17.67
CA GLN A 55 57.41 16.12 -17.30
C GLN A 55 58.24 16.79 -16.18
N ASN A 56 58.56 15.94 -15.20
CA ASN A 56 59.87 15.72 -14.56
C ASN A 56 60.85 16.90 -14.40
N SER A 57 61.12 17.28 -13.15
CA SER A 57 62.47 17.18 -12.57
C SER A 57 62.47 17.44 -11.05
N MET A 58 63.28 16.64 -10.34
CA MET A 58 63.59 16.82 -8.93
C MET A 58 64.46 18.05 -8.68
N THR A 59 64.29 18.75 -7.54
CA THR A 59 65.29 18.84 -6.44
C THR A 59 64.86 19.77 -5.29
N LYS A 60 65.06 19.25 -4.08
CA LYS A 60 65.12 19.78 -2.69
C LYS A 60 65.18 21.32 -2.48
N SER A 61 64.36 21.84 -1.54
CA SER A 61 64.73 22.15 -0.13
C SER A 61 63.66 23.02 0.57
N GLU A 62 63.13 22.54 1.72
CA GLU A 62 62.32 23.34 2.67
C GLU A 62 63.19 24.34 3.44
N PRO A 63 62.60 25.45 3.95
CA PRO A 63 62.37 25.47 5.40
C PRO A 63 61.06 26.13 5.88
N THR A 64 60.49 25.49 6.92
CA THR A 64 59.81 26.07 8.11
C THR A 64 58.56 26.96 7.97
N ILE A 65 57.42 26.28 8.10
CA ILE A 65 56.19 26.58 8.87
C ILE A 65 56.12 27.94 9.61
N LYS A 66 55.16 28.78 9.19
CA LYS A 66 54.36 29.64 10.09
C LYS A 66 52.87 29.50 9.76
N VAL A 67 52.10 29.45 10.83
CA VAL A 67 50.69 29.12 10.97
C VAL A 67 49.76 30.09 10.22
N GLY A 68 48.84 29.56 9.40
CA GLY A 68 47.72 30.31 8.83
C GLY A 68 46.95 29.56 7.73
N GLY A 69 45.77 29.03 8.08
CA GLY A 69 44.63 28.73 7.20
C GLY A 69 44.88 27.93 5.91
N TYR A 70 44.51 26.65 5.92
CA TYR A 70 44.42 25.81 4.72
C TYR A 70 43.51 26.44 3.65
N ARG A 71 44.11 27.07 2.63
CA ARG A 71 43.52 27.25 1.30
C ARG A 71 43.85 26.01 0.48
N ALA A 72 42.84 25.26 0.05
CA ALA A 72 43.01 24.17 -0.90
C ALA A 72 42.52 24.58 -2.30
N ARG A 73 43.41 24.38 -3.29
CA ARG A 73 43.19 24.06 -4.70
C ARG A 73 42.59 25.11 -5.66
N GLY A 74 43.37 25.42 -6.69
CA GLY A 74 42.96 25.78 -8.05
C GLY A 74 41.95 26.92 -8.20
N GLN A 75 42.44 28.15 -8.42
CA GLN A 75 41.60 29.26 -8.85
C GLN A 75 41.08 29.02 -10.28
N TRP A 76 39.92 28.40 -10.40
CA TRP A 76 39.08 28.53 -11.59
C TRP A 76 38.59 29.99 -11.63
N HIS A 77 38.94 30.75 -12.66
CA HIS A 77 38.29 32.04 -12.89
C HIS A 77 36.85 31.76 -13.33
N GLU A 78 35.89 31.92 -12.40
CA GLU A 78 34.46 31.78 -12.68
C GLU A 78 34.03 32.79 -13.76
N SER A 79 33.21 32.35 -14.73
CA SER A 79 32.72 33.27 -15.75
C SER A 79 31.76 34.29 -15.12
N THR A 80 31.78 35.53 -15.63
CA THR A 80 30.88 36.59 -15.16
C THR A 80 29.40 36.18 -15.26
N GLU A 81 29.03 35.37 -16.27
CA GLU A 81 27.68 34.80 -16.37
C GLU A 81 27.35 33.86 -15.20
N ALA A 82 28.29 32.99 -14.83
CA ALA A 82 28.06 32.01 -13.78
C ALA A 82 27.85 32.68 -12.41
N VAL A 83 28.55 33.78 -12.12
CA VAL A 83 28.36 34.57 -10.88
C VAL A 83 26.99 35.24 -10.87
N GLU A 84 26.55 35.81 -11.99
CA GLU A 84 25.23 36.46 -12.09
C GLU A 84 24.06 35.47 -12.00
N LEU A 85 24.21 34.25 -12.53
CA LEU A 85 23.23 33.17 -12.35
C LEU A 85 23.12 32.74 -10.88
N GLU A 86 24.24 32.68 -10.17
CA GLU A 86 24.26 32.37 -8.74
C GLU A 86 23.58 33.47 -7.91
N ASN A 87 23.94 34.74 -8.16
CA ASN A 87 23.28 35.91 -7.54
C ASN A 87 21.77 35.92 -7.80
N PHE A 88 21.36 35.62 -9.04
CA PHE A 88 19.94 35.48 -9.40
C PHE A 88 19.25 34.42 -8.53
N SER A 89 19.88 33.25 -8.38
CA SER A 89 19.30 32.15 -7.60
C SER A 89 19.13 32.49 -6.11
N ILE A 90 20.06 33.28 -5.56
CA ILE A 90 20.05 33.73 -4.16
C ILE A 90 18.99 34.82 -3.96
N ASN A 91 19.00 35.85 -4.79
CA ASN A 91 18.11 37.01 -4.65
C ASN A 91 16.64 36.63 -4.80
N TYR A 92 16.33 35.71 -5.71
CA TYR A 92 14.96 35.30 -6.01
C TYR A 92 14.58 33.94 -5.42
N LYS A 93 15.35 33.41 -4.46
CA LYS A 93 15.11 32.09 -3.84
C LYS A 93 13.70 31.94 -3.26
N ASN A 94 13.13 33.02 -2.73
CA ASN A 94 11.81 33.02 -2.09
C ASN A 94 10.67 33.44 -3.04
N GLU A 95 10.99 33.93 -4.23
CA GLU A 95 9.99 34.36 -5.22
C GLU A 95 9.28 33.15 -5.83
N ARG A 96 7.97 33.30 -6.07
CA ARG A 96 7.09 32.24 -6.56
C ARG A 96 6.23 32.69 -7.74
N ASN A 97 5.95 33.98 -7.89
CA ASN A 97 5.04 34.53 -8.90
C ASN A 97 5.76 35.53 -9.80
N PHE A 98 6.63 35.02 -10.68
CA PHE A 98 7.44 35.84 -11.58
C PHE A 98 6.63 36.56 -12.66
N SER A 99 5.48 36.01 -13.07
CA SER A 99 4.54 36.61 -14.03
C SER A 99 3.86 37.87 -13.50
N LYS A 100 3.65 37.96 -12.18
CA LYS A 100 3.05 39.12 -11.50
C LYS A 100 4.09 40.12 -11.00
N HIS A 101 5.38 39.80 -11.14
CA HIS A 101 6.46 40.67 -10.68
C HIS A 101 6.52 41.95 -11.55
N PRO A 102 6.89 43.11 -10.97
CA PRO A 102 7.08 44.36 -11.75
C PRO A 102 8.04 44.22 -12.94
N GLN A 103 8.98 43.28 -12.85
CA GLN A 103 10.01 42.99 -13.85
C GLN A 103 9.71 41.73 -14.69
N HIS A 104 8.47 41.25 -14.73
CA HIS A 104 8.06 40.01 -15.43
C HIS A 104 8.61 39.88 -16.86
N LYS A 105 8.65 40.98 -17.63
CA LYS A 105 9.21 40.99 -19.00
C LYS A 105 10.68 40.56 -19.03
N LEU A 106 11.49 41.05 -18.10
CA LEU A 106 12.91 40.70 -18.02
C LEU A 106 13.09 39.24 -17.61
N PHE A 107 12.29 38.74 -16.67
CA PHE A 107 12.33 37.32 -16.29
C PHE A 107 11.93 36.40 -17.46
N GLN A 108 10.91 36.77 -18.23
CA GLN A 108 10.49 36.04 -19.42
C GLN A 108 11.60 36.02 -20.48
N GLU A 109 12.27 37.15 -20.72
CA GLU A 109 13.41 37.24 -21.63
C GLU A 109 14.61 36.41 -21.16
N ILE A 110 14.95 36.48 -19.86
CA ILE A 110 16.01 35.67 -19.24
C ILE A 110 15.69 34.18 -19.39
N PHE A 111 14.46 33.77 -19.08
CA PHE A 111 14.05 32.38 -19.22
C PHE A 111 14.14 31.90 -20.67
N THR A 112 13.66 32.71 -21.62
CA THR A 112 13.76 32.40 -23.04
C THR A 112 15.22 32.24 -23.48
N ALA A 113 16.12 33.09 -22.99
CA ALA A 113 17.55 32.99 -23.28
C ALA A 113 18.19 31.75 -22.63
N LEU A 114 17.84 31.40 -21.39
CA LEU A 114 18.30 30.17 -20.73
C LEU A 114 17.88 28.93 -21.54
N VAL A 115 16.62 28.86 -21.97
CA VAL A 115 16.12 27.72 -22.73
C VAL A 115 16.77 27.66 -24.11
N LYS A 116 16.70 28.73 -24.92
CA LYS A 116 17.21 28.71 -26.29
C LYS A 116 18.73 28.60 -26.37
N ASN A 117 19.46 29.34 -25.53
CA ASN A 117 20.90 29.50 -25.69
C ASN A 117 21.72 28.57 -24.77
N ARG A 118 21.10 27.94 -23.76
CA ARG A 118 21.82 27.10 -22.77
C ARG A 118 21.25 25.69 -22.61
N LEU A 119 19.94 25.49 -22.80
CA LEU A 119 19.32 24.16 -22.73
C LEU A 119 19.27 23.47 -24.10
N ILE A 120 18.78 24.16 -25.13
CA ILE A 120 18.59 23.60 -26.48
C ILE A 120 19.90 23.67 -27.31
N CYS A 121 20.78 24.62 -27.01
CA CYS A 121 22.02 24.81 -27.77
C CYS A 121 23.06 23.72 -27.44
N ARG A 122 23.05 22.62 -28.22
CA ARG A 122 23.98 21.49 -28.06
C ARG A 122 25.47 21.87 -28.03
N GLU A 123 25.88 22.87 -28.82
CA GLU A 123 27.26 23.36 -28.82
C GLU A 123 27.68 23.90 -27.44
N TRP A 124 26.77 24.57 -26.74
CA TRP A 124 27.04 25.07 -25.40
C TRP A 124 27.01 23.95 -24.37
N VAL A 125 25.97 23.10 -24.40
CA VAL A 125 25.82 21.98 -23.47
C VAL A 125 27.05 21.07 -23.47
N ASN A 126 27.60 20.77 -24.66
CA ASN A 126 28.77 19.89 -24.79
C ASN A 126 30.09 20.55 -24.39
N ARG A 127 30.17 21.89 -24.31
CA ARG A 127 31.40 22.64 -23.99
C ARG A 127 31.39 23.25 -22.59
N ALA A 128 30.21 23.46 -22.01
CA ALA A 128 30.06 24.13 -20.74
C ALA A 128 30.56 23.25 -19.59
N PRO A 129 31.34 23.81 -18.63
CA PRO A 129 31.66 23.12 -17.41
C PRO A 129 30.40 22.63 -16.68
N SER A 130 30.49 21.44 -16.07
CA SER A 130 29.39 20.78 -15.35
C SER A 130 28.65 21.71 -14.36
N ILE A 131 29.41 22.53 -13.62
CA ILE A 131 28.89 23.50 -12.65
C ILE A 131 28.10 24.66 -13.29
N HIS A 132 28.44 25.09 -14.50
CA HIS A 132 27.70 26.15 -15.19
C HIS A 132 26.33 25.65 -15.66
N PHE A 133 26.27 24.42 -16.17
CA PHE A 133 24.99 23.80 -16.53
C PHE A 133 24.10 23.60 -15.29
N LEU A 134 24.68 23.20 -14.15
CA LEU A 134 23.94 23.12 -12.89
C LEU A 134 23.32 24.47 -12.50
N ARG A 135 24.05 25.59 -12.61
CA ARG A 135 23.52 26.93 -12.33
C ARG A 135 22.34 27.28 -13.23
N VAL A 136 22.39 26.92 -14.51
CA VAL A 136 21.26 27.06 -15.45
C VAL A 136 20.04 26.27 -14.97
N LEU A 137 20.21 24.99 -14.60
CA LEU A 137 19.12 24.15 -14.09
C LEU A 137 18.49 24.72 -12.81
N ILE A 138 19.30 25.27 -11.90
CA ILE A 138 18.80 25.92 -10.67
C ILE A 138 17.90 27.10 -11.02
N CYS A 139 18.33 27.98 -11.94
CA CYS A 139 17.55 29.13 -12.39
C CYS A 139 16.24 28.71 -13.09
N LEU A 140 16.31 27.69 -13.97
CA LEU A 140 15.12 27.14 -14.62
C LEU A 140 14.13 26.59 -13.59
N ARG A 141 14.59 25.76 -12.64
CA ARG A 141 13.76 25.21 -11.57
C ARG A 141 13.11 26.28 -10.71
N LEU A 142 13.82 27.38 -10.43
CA LEU A 142 13.28 28.53 -9.69
C LEU A 142 12.14 29.21 -10.46
N LEU A 143 12.35 29.53 -11.73
CA LEU A 143 11.36 30.20 -12.57
C LEU A 143 10.12 29.33 -12.84
N MET A 144 10.31 28.02 -13.01
CA MET A 144 9.23 27.03 -13.23
C MET A 144 8.30 26.81 -12.03
N ARG A 145 8.53 27.48 -10.91
CA ARG A 145 7.55 27.56 -9.81
C ARG A 145 6.29 28.32 -10.24
N ASP A 146 6.40 29.20 -11.23
CA ASP A 146 5.30 29.91 -11.85
C ASP A 146 4.81 29.15 -13.09
N PRO A 147 3.51 28.80 -13.17
CA PRO A 147 2.94 28.04 -14.29
C PRO A 147 3.19 28.64 -15.68
N CYS A 148 3.26 29.98 -15.81
CA CYS A 148 3.50 30.63 -17.11
C CYS A 148 4.83 30.20 -17.74
N TYR A 149 5.84 29.88 -16.91
CA TYR A 149 7.16 29.46 -17.39
C TYR A 149 7.20 27.97 -17.76
N GLN A 150 6.27 27.17 -17.25
CA GLN A 150 6.10 25.75 -17.64
C GLN A 150 5.56 25.67 -19.07
N GLU A 151 4.52 26.45 -19.39
CA GLU A 151 3.99 26.59 -20.75
C GLU A 151 5.04 27.17 -21.71
N LEU A 152 5.80 28.17 -21.27
CA LEU A 152 6.88 28.74 -22.07
C LEU A 152 7.97 27.72 -22.38
N LEU A 153 8.33 26.84 -21.44
CA LEU A 153 9.29 25.76 -21.69
C LEU A 153 8.79 24.80 -22.77
N HIS A 154 7.52 24.41 -22.69
CA HIS A 154 6.87 23.55 -23.68
C HIS A 154 6.88 24.19 -25.08
N ASN A 155 6.43 25.44 -25.18
CA ASN A 155 6.37 26.19 -26.44
C ASN A 155 7.75 26.40 -27.10
N LEU A 156 8.81 26.43 -26.29
CA LEU A 156 10.18 26.53 -26.78
C LEU A 156 10.79 25.18 -27.18
N GLY A 157 10.10 24.06 -26.97
CA GLY A 157 10.61 22.70 -27.21
C GLY A 157 11.55 22.18 -26.11
N GLY A 158 11.76 22.95 -25.03
CA GLY A 158 12.79 22.66 -24.03
C GLY A 158 12.54 21.40 -23.19
N ILE A 159 11.30 20.89 -23.13
CA ILE A 159 10.99 19.66 -22.39
C ILE A 159 11.68 18.44 -23.01
N GLY A 160 11.70 18.35 -24.34
CA GLY A 160 12.34 17.25 -25.07
C GLY A 160 13.85 17.24 -24.88
N ASP A 161 14.50 18.40 -25.07
CA ASP A 161 15.95 18.53 -24.85
C ASP A 161 16.34 18.28 -23.38
N LEU A 162 15.53 18.73 -22.42
CA LEU A 162 15.76 18.44 -21.00
C LEU A 162 15.64 16.94 -20.70
N ALA A 163 14.68 16.24 -21.31
CA ALA A 163 14.50 14.81 -21.14
C ALA A 163 15.70 14.02 -21.69
N GLN A 164 16.15 14.39 -22.91
CA GLN A 164 17.33 13.82 -23.53
C GLN A 164 18.59 14.04 -22.69
N TYR A 165 18.77 15.25 -22.14
CA TYR A 165 19.91 15.54 -21.29
C TYR A 165 19.85 14.78 -19.95
N MET A 166 18.65 14.66 -19.35
CA MET A 166 18.46 13.86 -18.14
C MET A 166 18.82 12.39 -18.38
N GLU A 167 18.49 11.84 -19.56
CA GLU A 167 18.87 10.48 -19.95
C GLU A 167 20.39 10.30 -20.02
N ILE A 168 21.11 11.23 -20.66
CA ILE A 168 22.58 11.18 -20.75
C ILE A 168 23.21 11.17 -19.35
N VAL A 169 22.84 12.15 -18.51
CA VAL A 169 23.40 12.26 -17.15
C VAL A 169 23.00 11.07 -16.27
N ALA A 170 21.80 10.50 -16.45
CA ALA A 170 21.36 9.32 -15.71
C ALA A 170 22.18 8.08 -16.11
N ASN A 171 22.43 7.87 -17.40
CA ASN A 171 23.23 6.75 -17.89
C ASN A 171 24.69 6.83 -17.41
N GLU A 172 25.27 8.03 -17.39
CA GLU A 172 26.61 8.27 -16.84
C GLU A 172 26.65 7.97 -15.34
N TYR A 173 25.69 8.49 -14.58
CA TYR A 173 25.57 8.31 -13.14
C TYR A 173 25.43 6.83 -12.73
N LEU A 174 24.60 6.06 -13.45
CA LEU A 174 24.35 4.64 -13.16
C LEU A 174 25.48 3.74 -13.69
N GLY A 175 26.17 4.12 -14.77
CA GLY A 175 27.13 3.27 -15.49
C GLY A 175 28.59 3.34 -15.00
N TYR A 176 29.15 4.53 -14.81
CA TYR A 176 30.62 4.71 -14.67
C TYR A 176 31.07 5.40 -13.38
N GLY A 177 30.14 5.71 -12.46
CA GLY A 177 30.43 6.37 -11.18
C GLY A 177 30.17 7.88 -11.19
N GLU A 178 30.19 8.51 -10.01
CA GLU A 178 29.78 9.91 -9.82
C GLU A 178 30.76 10.90 -10.49
N GLU A 179 30.38 11.44 -11.65
CA GLU A 179 30.97 12.68 -12.17
C GLU A 179 30.62 13.88 -11.27
N GLN A 180 31.50 14.88 -11.29
CA GLN A 180 31.35 16.09 -10.49
C GLN A 180 30.02 16.81 -10.82
N HIS A 181 29.15 16.95 -9.80
CA HIS A 181 27.81 17.57 -9.86
C HIS A 181 26.69 16.78 -10.57
N SER A 182 26.89 15.52 -10.98
CA SER A 182 25.83 14.75 -11.66
C SER A 182 24.59 14.53 -10.78
N VAL A 183 24.79 14.25 -9.48
CA VAL A 183 23.70 14.16 -8.50
C VAL A 183 22.88 15.45 -8.45
N ASP A 184 23.54 16.61 -8.29
CA ASP A 184 22.85 17.91 -8.21
C ASP A 184 22.06 18.22 -9.50
N LYS A 185 22.61 17.89 -10.67
CA LYS A 185 21.92 18.05 -11.95
C LYS A 185 20.66 17.18 -11.99
N LEU A 186 20.79 15.89 -11.67
CA LEU A 186 19.66 14.94 -11.66
C LEU A 186 18.59 15.35 -10.65
N VAL A 187 18.97 15.81 -9.47
CA VAL A 187 18.04 16.39 -8.48
C VAL A 187 17.27 17.54 -9.12
N ASN A 188 17.94 18.53 -9.74
CA ASN A 188 17.22 19.66 -10.33
C ASN A 188 16.29 19.24 -11.48
N MET A 189 16.72 18.30 -12.34
CA MET A 189 15.91 17.82 -13.48
C MET A 189 14.71 16.98 -13.03
N THR A 190 14.89 16.03 -12.12
CA THR A 190 13.79 15.23 -11.56
C THR A 190 12.73 16.14 -10.90
N TYR A 191 13.14 17.20 -10.20
CA TYR A 191 12.21 18.19 -9.64
C TYR A 191 11.51 19.06 -10.68
N ILE A 192 12.18 19.41 -11.79
CA ILE A 192 11.53 20.10 -12.90
C ILE A 192 10.42 19.22 -13.49
N PHE A 193 10.72 17.94 -13.77
CA PHE A 193 9.72 17.00 -14.27
C PHE A 193 8.61 16.71 -13.25
N GLN A 194 8.92 16.68 -11.96
CA GLN A 194 7.91 16.58 -10.90
C GLN A 194 6.95 17.77 -10.94
N LYS A 195 7.43 19.00 -11.18
CA LYS A 195 6.56 20.18 -11.30
C LYS A 195 5.67 20.14 -12.53
N LEU A 196 6.20 19.68 -13.66
CA LEU A 196 5.39 19.46 -14.86
C LEU A 196 4.33 18.37 -14.61
N ALA A 197 4.71 17.24 -14.02
CA ALA A 197 3.81 16.13 -13.71
C ALA A 197 2.69 16.50 -12.71
N ALA A 198 2.92 17.49 -11.85
CA ALA A 198 1.93 17.95 -10.88
C ALA A 198 0.72 18.64 -11.53
N VAL A 199 0.85 19.14 -12.77
CA VAL A 199 -0.25 19.79 -13.49
C VAL A 199 -0.87 18.81 -14.47
N LYS A 200 -2.18 18.55 -14.33
CA LYS A 200 -2.91 17.52 -15.08
C LYS A 200 -2.64 17.57 -16.60
N ASP A 201 -2.78 18.75 -17.21
CA ASP A 201 -2.67 18.93 -18.66
C ASP A 201 -1.23 18.84 -19.18
N GLN A 202 -0.24 18.87 -18.28
CA GLN A 202 1.19 18.83 -18.62
C GLN A 202 1.81 17.44 -18.49
N ARG A 203 1.11 16.49 -17.86
CA ARG A 203 1.60 15.10 -17.67
C ARG A 203 1.92 14.43 -19.00
N GLU A 204 1.11 14.69 -20.02
CA GLU A 204 1.33 14.18 -21.36
C GLU A 204 2.66 14.66 -21.96
N TRP A 205 3.06 15.92 -21.71
CA TRP A 205 4.33 16.46 -22.20
C TRP A 205 5.52 15.67 -21.67
N VAL A 206 5.45 15.26 -20.40
CA VAL A 206 6.50 14.46 -19.75
C VAL A 206 6.56 13.06 -20.36
N THR A 207 5.41 12.41 -20.61
CA THR A 207 5.41 11.08 -21.21
C THR A 207 5.86 11.09 -22.68
N THR A 208 5.38 12.04 -23.48
CA THR A 208 5.75 12.19 -24.89
C THR A 208 7.22 12.55 -25.09
N SER A 209 7.83 13.27 -24.14
CA SER A 209 9.28 13.55 -24.16
C SER A 209 10.16 12.33 -23.85
N GLY A 210 9.60 11.21 -23.39
CA GLY A 210 10.38 10.05 -22.95
C GLY A 210 10.95 10.14 -21.52
N ALA A 211 10.81 11.28 -20.83
CA ALA A 211 11.38 11.50 -19.50
C ALA A 211 10.93 10.47 -18.45
N HIS A 212 9.70 9.96 -18.54
CA HIS A 212 9.19 8.90 -17.66
C HIS A 212 10.06 7.63 -17.66
N LYS A 213 10.66 7.25 -18.81
CA LYS A 213 11.56 6.09 -18.91
C LYS A 213 12.82 6.32 -18.09
N THR A 214 13.43 7.48 -18.23
CA THR A 214 14.61 7.88 -17.45
C THR A 214 14.30 7.97 -15.95
N LEU A 215 13.12 8.50 -15.57
CA LEU A 215 12.69 8.54 -14.17
C LEU A 215 12.54 7.14 -13.56
N VAL A 216 12.06 6.15 -14.34
CA VAL A 216 12.02 4.74 -13.90
C VAL A 216 13.43 4.18 -13.72
N ASN A 217 14.35 4.46 -14.65
CA ASN A 217 15.75 4.02 -14.52
C ASN A 217 16.42 4.60 -13.25
N LEU A 218 16.09 5.85 -12.90
CA LEU A 218 16.60 6.54 -11.71
C LEU A 218 16.05 5.99 -10.38
N LEU A 219 15.11 5.03 -10.39
CA LEU A 219 14.74 4.30 -9.18
C LEU A 219 15.89 3.42 -8.65
N GLY A 220 16.86 3.06 -9.50
CA GLY A 220 18.09 2.39 -9.09
C GLY A 220 19.16 3.34 -8.52
N ALA A 221 18.85 4.62 -8.30
CA ALA A 221 19.81 5.59 -7.78
C ALA A 221 20.21 5.29 -6.32
N ARG A 222 21.50 5.48 -6.01
CA ARG A 222 22.03 5.37 -4.64
C ARG A 222 21.81 6.64 -3.83
N ASP A 223 21.81 7.80 -4.49
CA ASP A 223 21.53 9.07 -3.83
C ASP A 223 20.03 9.21 -3.53
N THR A 224 19.72 9.47 -2.25
CA THR A 224 18.35 9.57 -1.77
C THR A 224 17.58 10.71 -2.42
N ASN A 225 18.21 11.86 -2.74
CA ASN A 225 17.48 12.99 -3.32
C ASN A 225 17.11 12.73 -4.79
N VAL A 226 17.98 12.08 -5.55
CA VAL A 226 17.69 11.65 -6.92
C VAL A 226 16.54 10.64 -6.93
N LEU A 227 16.59 9.64 -6.03
CA LEU A 227 15.54 8.66 -5.87
C LEU A 227 14.20 9.32 -5.49
N LEU A 228 14.19 10.18 -4.47
CA LEU A 228 12.98 10.88 -4.02
C LEU A 228 12.40 11.78 -5.11
N GLY A 229 13.25 12.50 -5.87
CA GLY A 229 12.82 13.30 -7.01
C GLY A 229 12.11 12.45 -8.08
N SER A 230 12.66 11.26 -8.36
CA SER A 230 12.10 10.32 -9.33
C SER A 230 10.77 9.72 -8.86
N LEU A 231 10.71 9.26 -7.61
CA LEU A 231 9.49 8.74 -6.99
C LEU A 231 8.36 9.78 -6.98
N LEU A 232 8.65 11.02 -6.61
CA LEU A 232 7.66 12.10 -6.59
C LEU A 232 7.14 12.43 -8.00
N ALA A 233 8.02 12.50 -8.99
CA ALA A 233 7.63 12.76 -10.37
C ALA A 233 6.75 11.62 -10.92
N LEU A 234 7.16 10.37 -10.73
CA LEU A 234 6.42 9.19 -11.16
C LEU A 234 5.06 9.09 -10.47
N ALA A 235 4.98 9.36 -9.16
CA ALA A 235 3.71 9.35 -8.43
C ALA A 235 2.74 10.41 -8.97
N SER A 236 3.23 11.62 -9.27
CA SER A 236 2.42 12.67 -9.90
C SER A 236 1.96 12.30 -11.31
N LEU A 237 2.79 11.60 -12.10
CA LEU A 237 2.38 11.08 -13.41
C LEU A 237 1.31 9.99 -13.28
N ALA A 238 1.50 9.06 -12.35
CA ALA A 238 0.62 7.92 -12.12
C ALA A 238 -0.79 8.31 -11.62
N GLU A 239 -1.04 9.58 -11.31
CA GLU A 239 -2.41 10.06 -11.07
C GLU A 239 -3.25 10.16 -12.36
N SER A 240 -2.64 10.16 -13.55
CA SER A 240 -3.35 10.10 -14.86
C SER A 240 -3.40 8.67 -15.38
N PRO A 241 -4.55 8.16 -15.84
CA PRO A 241 -4.66 6.82 -16.38
C PRO A 241 -3.77 6.60 -17.62
N GLU A 242 -3.70 7.58 -18.52
CA GLU A 242 -2.88 7.51 -19.74
C GLU A 242 -1.38 7.42 -19.43
N CYS A 243 -0.94 8.11 -18.38
CA CYS A 243 0.45 8.06 -17.94
C CYS A 243 0.76 6.75 -17.19
N ARG A 244 -0.19 6.21 -16.42
CA ARG A 244 -0.04 4.91 -15.76
C ARG A 244 0.16 3.78 -16.76
N GLU A 245 -0.62 3.76 -17.83
CA GLU A 245 -0.50 2.76 -18.90
C GLU A 245 0.92 2.78 -19.51
N LYS A 246 1.45 3.96 -19.85
CA LYS A 246 2.83 4.07 -20.37
C LYS A 246 3.91 3.67 -19.36
N ILE A 247 3.69 3.92 -18.06
CA ILE A 247 4.64 3.53 -17.01
C ILE A 247 4.56 2.02 -16.75
N SER A 248 3.38 1.40 -16.84
CA SER A 248 3.17 -0.03 -16.57
C SER A 248 3.77 -0.95 -17.65
N GLU A 249 4.02 -0.43 -18.85
CA GLU A 249 4.78 -1.10 -19.91
C GLU A 249 6.26 -1.34 -19.53
N LEU A 250 6.79 -0.61 -18.54
CA LEU A 250 8.17 -0.72 -18.09
C LEU A 250 8.29 -1.73 -16.93
N ASN A 251 9.47 -2.34 -16.80
CA ASN A 251 9.80 -3.21 -15.67
C ASN A 251 10.15 -2.37 -14.43
N ILE A 252 9.12 -1.91 -13.71
CA ILE A 252 9.27 -0.97 -12.59
C ILE A 252 9.20 -1.66 -11.23
N VAL A 253 8.45 -2.75 -11.11
CA VAL A 253 8.08 -3.34 -9.80
C VAL A 253 9.28 -3.88 -9.04
N GLU A 254 10.27 -4.48 -9.72
CA GLU A 254 11.50 -4.99 -9.08
C GLU A 254 12.20 -3.91 -8.25
N ASN A 255 12.42 -2.73 -8.85
CA ASN A 255 13.03 -1.59 -8.16
C ASN A 255 12.15 -1.10 -7.01
N LEU A 256 10.83 -1.03 -7.20
CA LEU A 256 9.91 -0.59 -6.14
C LEU A 256 9.92 -1.56 -4.95
N LEU A 257 9.92 -2.88 -5.19
CA LEU A 257 9.98 -3.88 -4.13
C LEU A 257 11.32 -3.82 -3.37
N MET A 258 12.43 -3.60 -4.08
CA MET A 258 13.74 -3.41 -3.47
C MET A 258 13.76 -2.18 -2.55
N ILE A 259 13.22 -1.04 -3.00
CA ILE A 259 13.08 0.17 -2.17
C ILE A 259 12.16 -0.08 -0.96
N LEU A 260 11.04 -0.78 -1.16
CA LEU A 260 10.11 -1.17 -0.11
C LEU A 260 10.73 -2.08 0.96
N HIS A 261 11.76 -2.84 0.60
CA HIS A 261 12.46 -3.72 1.52
C HIS A 261 13.59 -2.99 2.28
N GLU A 262 14.49 -2.31 1.56
CA GLU A 262 15.79 -1.90 2.11
C GLU A 262 15.92 -0.44 2.54
N TYR A 263 15.07 0.46 2.03
CA TYR A 263 15.30 1.90 2.20
C TYR A 263 14.65 2.48 3.48
N ASP A 264 14.85 3.78 3.71
CA ASP A 264 14.26 4.51 4.83
C ASP A 264 12.73 4.66 4.69
N LEU A 265 12.07 5.04 5.79
CA LEU A 265 10.61 5.12 5.88
C LEU A 265 9.99 6.10 4.86
N LEU A 266 10.67 7.21 4.52
CA LEU A 266 10.14 8.18 3.56
C LEU A 266 10.12 7.58 2.15
N SER A 267 11.23 6.97 1.74
CA SER A 267 11.33 6.26 0.47
C SER A 267 10.30 5.13 0.37
N LYS A 268 10.14 4.33 1.43
CA LYS A 268 9.10 3.28 1.49
C LYS A 268 7.69 3.83 1.30
N ARG A 269 7.37 4.97 1.94
CA ARG A 269 6.05 5.61 1.81
C ARG A 269 5.74 6.09 0.39
N LEU A 270 6.68 6.79 -0.22
CA LEU A 270 6.50 7.31 -1.59
C LEU A 270 6.41 6.16 -2.60
N THR A 271 7.20 5.11 -2.39
CA THR A 271 7.21 3.91 -3.22
C THR A 271 5.90 3.13 -3.09
N ALA A 272 5.39 2.96 -1.87
CA ALA A 272 4.09 2.30 -1.65
C ALA A 272 2.95 3.09 -2.29
N GLU A 273 2.99 4.42 -2.26
CA GLU A 273 1.98 5.23 -2.94
C GLU A 273 2.05 5.11 -4.47
N LEU A 274 3.25 5.17 -5.04
CA LEU A 274 3.44 4.96 -6.48
C LEU A 274 2.94 3.57 -6.90
N LEU A 275 3.35 2.52 -6.19
CA LEU A 275 2.91 1.15 -6.48
C LEU A 275 1.40 1.01 -6.35
N ARG A 276 0.77 1.64 -5.34
CA ARG A 276 -0.70 1.65 -5.17
C ARG A 276 -1.42 2.23 -6.38
N LEU A 277 -0.91 3.32 -6.97
CA LEU A 277 -1.50 3.95 -8.16
C LEU A 277 -1.33 3.07 -9.40
N LEU A 278 -0.15 2.46 -9.54
CA LEU A 278 0.23 1.62 -10.68
C LEU A 278 -0.46 0.24 -10.67
N CYS A 279 -0.74 -0.33 -9.50
CA CYS A 279 -1.43 -1.62 -9.35
C CYS A 279 -2.86 -1.65 -9.94
N ALA A 280 -3.40 -0.50 -10.37
CA ALA A 280 -4.64 -0.48 -11.13
C ALA A 280 -4.47 -1.13 -12.52
N GLU A 281 -3.25 -1.12 -13.06
CA GLU A 281 -2.91 -1.69 -14.36
C GLU A 281 -2.58 -3.19 -14.22
N PRO A 282 -3.17 -4.07 -15.05
CA PRO A 282 -2.94 -5.53 -14.98
C PRO A 282 -1.47 -5.93 -15.10
N GLN A 283 -0.69 -5.26 -15.95
CA GLN A 283 0.74 -5.54 -16.16
C GLN A 283 1.54 -5.40 -14.86
N VAL A 284 1.18 -4.45 -14.00
CA VAL A 284 1.86 -4.21 -12.71
C VAL A 284 1.51 -5.32 -11.73
N LYS A 285 0.25 -5.78 -11.70
CA LYS A 285 -0.17 -6.92 -10.87
C LYS A 285 0.59 -8.20 -11.26
N GLU A 286 0.78 -8.44 -12.56
CA GLU A 286 1.58 -9.57 -13.05
C GLU A 286 3.07 -9.43 -12.64
N GLN A 287 3.66 -8.25 -12.74
CA GLN A 287 5.02 -8.01 -12.26
C GLN A 287 5.14 -8.25 -10.73
N VAL A 288 4.15 -7.84 -9.93
CA VAL A 288 4.14 -8.11 -8.48
C VAL A 288 4.16 -9.61 -8.19
N LYS A 289 3.45 -10.43 -8.97
CA LYS A 289 3.51 -11.89 -8.88
C LYS A 289 4.89 -12.43 -9.30
N LEU A 290 5.40 -11.96 -10.45
CA LEU A 290 6.67 -12.41 -11.01
C LEU A 290 7.86 -12.19 -10.06
N TYR A 291 7.88 -11.07 -9.34
CA TYR A 291 8.95 -10.71 -8.40
C TYR A 291 8.66 -11.05 -6.94
N GLU A 292 7.72 -11.97 -6.66
CA GLU A 292 7.37 -12.41 -5.30
C GLU A 292 7.09 -11.22 -4.35
N GLY A 293 6.29 -10.26 -4.80
CA GLY A 293 6.05 -9.02 -4.05
C GLY A 293 5.18 -9.18 -2.80
N ILE A 294 4.38 -10.25 -2.69
CA ILE A 294 3.45 -10.46 -1.58
C ILE A 294 4.16 -10.58 -0.21
N PRO A 295 5.21 -11.40 -0.04
CA PRO A 295 6.02 -11.41 1.18
C PRO A 295 6.52 -10.03 1.60
N VAL A 296 7.03 -9.23 0.66
CA VAL A 296 7.55 -7.88 0.93
C VAL A 296 6.42 -6.97 1.43
N LEU A 297 5.28 -6.95 0.75
CA LEU A 297 4.12 -6.15 1.14
C LEU A 297 3.57 -6.55 2.52
N LEU A 298 3.48 -7.85 2.80
CA LEU A 298 3.02 -8.33 4.11
C LEU A 298 4.01 -8.01 5.23
N SER A 299 5.33 -8.03 4.96
CA SER A 299 6.32 -7.64 5.96
C SER A 299 6.09 -6.21 6.48
N LEU A 300 5.63 -5.31 5.61
CA LEU A 300 5.38 -3.89 5.92
C LEU A 300 4.13 -3.65 6.79
N LEU A 301 3.22 -4.64 6.91
CA LEU A 301 2.05 -4.55 7.79
C LEU A 301 2.41 -4.50 9.29
N HIS A 302 3.67 -4.73 9.64
CA HIS A 302 4.19 -4.57 11.00
C HIS A 302 4.60 -3.12 11.34
N SER A 303 4.66 -2.24 10.34
CA SER A 303 4.93 -0.82 10.56
C SER A 303 3.83 -0.15 11.40
N ASP A 304 4.18 0.89 12.15
CA ASP A 304 3.22 1.72 12.88
C ASP A 304 2.79 2.98 12.10
N HIS A 305 3.31 3.17 10.88
CA HIS A 305 3.06 4.39 10.11
C HIS A 305 1.77 4.32 9.27
N LEU A 306 0.74 5.09 9.62
CA LEU A 306 -0.62 5.00 9.01
C LEU A 306 -0.62 5.10 7.49
N LYS A 307 0.01 6.12 6.91
CA LYS A 307 -0.01 6.31 5.46
C LYS A 307 0.67 5.19 4.69
N LEU A 308 1.74 4.60 5.25
CA LEU A 308 2.42 3.47 4.63
C LEU A 308 1.51 2.25 4.65
N LEU A 309 0.95 1.93 5.83
CA LEU A 309 0.00 0.83 5.98
C LEU A 309 -1.20 1.00 5.05
N TRP A 310 -1.75 2.21 4.97
CA TRP A 310 -2.90 2.49 4.11
C TRP A 310 -2.57 2.21 2.65
N SER A 311 -1.43 2.68 2.13
CA SER A 311 -1.04 2.42 0.75
C SER A 311 -0.76 0.93 0.50
N VAL A 312 -0.06 0.25 1.43
CA VAL A 312 0.22 -1.19 1.35
C VAL A 312 -1.07 -2.01 1.35
N VAL A 313 -2.02 -1.72 2.24
CA VAL A 313 -3.30 -2.43 2.30
C VAL A 313 -4.10 -2.22 1.01
N TRP A 314 -4.09 -1.02 0.42
CA TRP A 314 -4.74 -0.79 -0.87
C TRP A 314 -4.05 -1.46 -2.05
N ILE A 315 -2.73 -1.69 -1.98
CA ILE A 315 -2.06 -2.59 -2.93
C ILE A 315 -2.62 -4.00 -2.76
N LEU A 316 -2.69 -4.51 -1.52
CA LEU A 316 -3.26 -5.83 -1.22
C LEU A 316 -4.70 -5.99 -1.73
N VAL A 317 -5.56 -4.97 -1.55
CA VAL A 317 -6.94 -4.96 -2.11
C VAL A 317 -6.92 -5.23 -3.61
N GLN A 318 -6.05 -4.54 -4.36
CA GLN A 318 -6.03 -4.61 -5.82
C GLN A 318 -5.44 -5.92 -6.34
N VAL A 319 -4.42 -6.46 -5.67
CA VAL A 319 -3.75 -7.70 -6.10
C VAL A 319 -4.52 -8.95 -5.66
N CYS A 320 -5.29 -8.91 -4.58
CA CYS A 320 -6.08 -10.08 -4.14
C CYS A 320 -7.36 -10.34 -4.95
N GLU A 321 -7.68 -9.49 -5.93
CA GLU A 321 -8.67 -9.80 -6.98
C GLU A 321 -8.24 -11.01 -7.82
N ASP A 322 -6.92 -11.24 -7.95
CA ASP A 322 -6.35 -12.42 -8.59
C ASP A 322 -6.41 -13.64 -7.64
N PRO A 323 -6.98 -14.78 -8.07
CA PRO A 323 -7.17 -15.95 -7.19
C PRO A 323 -5.86 -16.56 -6.65
N GLU A 324 -4.78 -16.54 -7.41
CA GLU A 324 -3.50 -17.12 -7.00
C GLU A 324 -2.86 -16.26 -5.91
N THR A 325 -2.85 -14.95 -6.14
CA THR A 325 -2.37 -13.95 -5.18
C THR A 325 -3.18 -13.96 -3.88
N SER A 326 -4.50 -14.12 -3.99
CA SER A 326 -5.41 -14.27 -2.85
C SER A 326 -5.06 -15.47 -1.97
N VAL A 327 -4.66 -16.59 -2.58
CA VAL A 327 -4.18 -17.79 -1.86
C VAL A 327 -2.79 -17.55 -1.26
N GLU A 328 -1.90 -16.86 -1.97
CA GLU A 328 -0.57 -16.54 -1.47
C GLU A 328 -0.63 -15.65 -0.22
N ILE A 329 -1.44 -14.58 -0.24
CA ILE A 329 -1.68 -13.70 0.92
C ILE A 329 -2.16 -14.52 2.13
N ARG A 330 -3.03 -15.51 1.90
CA ARG A 330 -3.51 -16.43 2.94
C ARG A 330 -2.35 -17.20 3.58
N ILE A 331 -1.54 -17.85 2.74
CA ILE A 331 -0.44 -18.74 3.16
C ILE A 331 0.59 -17.97 4.00
N TRP A 332 0.90 -16.73 3.60
CA TRP A 332 1.80 -15.84 4.34
C TRP A 332 1.16 -15.18 5.57
N GLY A 333 -0.05 -15.58 5.95
CA GLY A 333 -0.72 -15.12 7.17
C GLY A 333 -1.30 -13.71 7.07
N GLY A 334 -1.50 -13.18 5.86
CA GLY A 334 -2.01 -11.82 5.65
C GLY A 334 -3.38 -11.59 6.30
N ILE A 335 -4.28 -12.58 6.30
CA ILE A 335 -5.58 -12.50 6.98
C ILE A 335 -5.43 -12.20 8.48
N LYS A 336 -4.52 -12.90 9.16
CA LYS A 336 -4.25 -12.68 10.59
C LYS A 336 -3.72 -11.27 10.85
N GLN A 337 -2.81 -10.80 9.99
CA GLN A 337 -2.21 -9.47 10.12
C GLN A 337 -3.24 -8.36 9.90
N LEU A 338 -4.10 -8.47 8.87
CA LEU A 338 -5.20 -7.52 8.62
C LEU A 338 -6.20 -7.49 9.78
N LEU A 339 -6.61 -8.65 10.29
CA LEU A 339 -7.50 -8.72 11.45
C LEU A 339 -6.88 -8.12 12.71
N HIS A 340 -5.57 -8.27 12.89
CA HIS A 340 -4.87 -7.67 14.02
C HIS A 340 -4.81 -6.13 13.91
N ILE A 341 -4.63 -5.57 12.71
CA ILE A 341 -4.74 -4.11 12.48
C ILE A 341 -6.15 -3.61 12.82
N LEU A 342 -7.20 -4.37 12.47
CA LEU A 342 -8.59 -4.00 12.76
C LEU A 342 -8.93 -3.91 14.25
N ARG A 343 -8.29 -4.72 15.11
CA ARG A 343 -8.57 -4.73 16.57
C ARG A 343 -8.28 -3.40 17.24
N GLY A 344 -7.42 -2.56 16.66
CA GLY A 344 -7.13 -1.22 17.17
C GLY A 344 -6.21 -1.20 18.37
N ASP A 345 -5.52 -2.31 18.68
CA ASP A 345 -4.61 -2.43 19.83
C ASP A 345 -3.24 -1.74 19.59
N ARG A 346 -3.01 -1.18 18.40
CA ARG A 346 -1.74 -0.57 18.00
C ARG A 346 -1.76 0.96 18.14
N ASN A 347 -0.64 1.51 18.61
CA ASN A 347 -0.41 2.95 18.65
C ASN A 347 0.23 3.41 17.35
N PHE A 348 -0.59 3.94 16.44
CA PHE A 348 -0.10 4.38 15.14
C PHE A 348 0.52 5.77 15.16
N VAL A 349 1.51 5.97 14.30
CA VAL A 349 2.17 7.26 14.04
C VAL A 349 1.81 7.74 12.64
N SER A 350 1.64 9.06 12.48
CA SER A 350 1.45 9.67 11.17
C SER A 350 1.88 11.12 11.20
N ASP A 351 2.29 11.63 10.04
CA ASP A 351 2.73 13.02 9.88
C ASP A 351 1.75 13.83 9.03
N ARG A 352 1.91 15.16 9.00
CA ARG A 352 1.20 16.05 8.08
C ARG A 352 1.76 16.07 6.66
N SER A 353 2.90 15.44 6.40
CA SER A 353 3.57 15.55 5.10
C SER A 353 2.73 14.92 3.98
N SER A 354 2.17 15.76 3.12
CA SER A 354 1.61 15.35 1.83
C SER A 354 2.73 15.30 0.80
N ILE A 355 2.54 14.54 -0.28
CA ILE A 355 3.47 14.48 -1.42
C ILE A 355 3.77 15.89 -1.96
N GLY A 356 2.75 16.76 -2.01
CA GLY A 356 2.93 18.17 -2.38
C GLY A 356 3.79 18.97 -1.41
N SER A 357 3.68 18.72 -0.10
CA SER A 357 4.52 19.35 0.94
C SER A 357 5.98 18.88 0.84
N LEU A 358 6.19 17.58 0.64
CA LEU A 358 7.52 16.96 0.46
C LEU A 358 8.22 17.47 -0.82
N SER A 359 7.47 17.59 -1.92
CA SER A 359 7.94 18.22 -3.17
C SER A 359 8.41 19.66 -2.94
N SER A 360 7.63 20.46 -2.20
CA SER A 360 7.96 21.87 -1.91
C SER A 360 9.16 22.02 -0.98
N ALA A 361 9.26 21.17 0.04
CA ALA A 361 10.33 21.19 1.03
C ALA A 361 11.67 20.71 0.45
N ASN A 362 11.68 19.70 -0.43
CA ASN A 362 12.93 19.27 -1.06
C ASN A 362 13.44 20.26 -2.11
N ALA A 363 12.53 20.89 -2.85
CA ALA A 363 12.87 21.99 -3.76
C ALA A 363 13.49 23.21 -3.02
N ALA A 364 13.35 23.30 -1.70
CA ALA A 364 13.96 24.32 -0.85
C ALA A 364 15.20 23.83 -0.06
N GLY A 365 15.60 22.57 -0.21
CA GLY A 365 16.68 21.95 0.57
C GLY A 365 16.36 21.80 2.06
N ARG A 366 15.08 21.77 2.43
CA ARG A 366 14.60 21.76 3.82
C ARG A 366 14.26 20.37 4.36
N ILE A 367 14.43 19.29 3.57
CA ILE A 367 14.17 17.93 4.06
C ILE A 367 15.00 17.56 5.30
N PRO A 368 16.30 17.91 5.41
CA PRO A 368 17.06 17.61 6.63
C PRO A 368 16.54 18.34 7.88
N GLN A 369 15.76 19.41 7.71
CA GLN A 369 15.21 20.26 8.79
C GLN A 369 13.71 20.07 9.01
N LEU A 370 13.04 19.25 8.18
CA LEU A 370 11.72 18.75 8.53
C LEU A 370 11.94 17.71 9.63
N HIS A 371 11.98 18.17 10.87
CA HIS A 371 11.50 17.31 11.93
C HIS A 371 10.14 16.77 11.46
N LEU A 372 10.01 15.46 11.37
CA LEU A 372 8.74 14.72 11.23
C LEU A 372 7.80 14.95 12.44
N SER A 373 7.89 16.11 13.10
CA SER A 373 7.32 16.43 14.41
C SER A 373 6.26 17.53 14.36
N ASP A 374 5.52 17.64 13.26
CA ASP A 374 4.19 18.23 13.35
C ASP A 374 3.23 17.08 13.65
N ASP A 375 3.22 16.67 14.92
CA ASP A 375 2.36 15.62 15.43
C ASP A 375 0.91 15.95 15.05
N LEU A 376 0.27 15.06 14.30
CA LEU A 376 -1.14 15.18 13.98
C LEU A 376 -1.95 15.26 15.27
N SER A 377 -3.04 16.02 15.25
CA SER A 377 -3.97 16.00 16.39
C SER A 377 -4.47 14.57 16.63
N PRO A 378 -4.81 14.18 17.87
CA PRO A 378 -5.35 12.85 18.14
C PRO A 378 -6.60 12.53 17.30
N GLN A 379 -7.37 13.56 16.92
CA GLN A 379 -8.51 13.44 16.02
C GLN A 379 -8.09 13.05 14.60
N GLU A 380 -7.08 13.71 14.01
CA GLU A 380 -6.58 13.38 12.68
C GLU A 380 -5.95 11.97 12.63
N ILE A 381 -5.25 11.56 13.68
CA ILE A 381 -4.71 10.19 13.80
C ILE A 381 -5.86 9.19 13.80
N GLN A 382 -6.90 9.42 14.61
CA GLN A 382 -8.08 8.55 14.67
C GLN A 382 -8.80 8.44 13.32
N GLU A 383 -8.95 9.55 12.60
CA GLU A 383 -9.57 9.55 11.26
C GLU A 383 -8.77 8.77 10.23
N ASN A 384 -7.44 8.88 10.27
CA ASN A 384 -6.56 8.10 9.42
C ASN A 384 -6.60 6.61 9.81
N THR A 385 -6.75 6.29 11.10
CA THR A 385 -6.99 4.93 11.58
C THR A 385 -8.30 4.37 11.04
N PHE A 386 -9.40 5.14 11.04
CA PHE A 386 -10.66 4.70 10.42
C PHE A 386 -10.51 4.43 8.92
N SER A 387 -9.72 5.26 8.23
CA SER A 387 -9.43 5.07 6.80
C SER A 387 -8.61 3.80 6.54
N LEU A 388 -7.66 3.48 7.43
CA LEU A 388 -6.88 2.23 7.40
C LEU A 388 -7.76 1.00 7.71
N GLN A 389 -8.64 1.10 8.71
CA GLN A 389 -9.58 0.03 9.05
C GLN A 389 -10.55 -0.24 7.90
N ALA A 390 -11.05 0.81 7.24
CA ALA A 390 -11.88 0.68 6.04
C ALA A 390 -11.14 -0.04 4.92
N ALA A 391 -9.86 0.29 4.68
CA ALA A 391 -9.01 -0.40 3.71
C ALA A 391 -8.80 -1.88 4.08
N CYS A 392 -8.61 -2.21 5.36
CA CYS A 392 -8.49 -3.60 5.83
C CYS A 392 -9.79 -4.37 5.63
N CYS A 393 -10.95 -3.77 5.90
CA CYS A 393 -12.26 -4.36 5.61
C CYS A 393 -12.44 -4.59 4.10
N ALA A 394 -11.99 -3.66 3.25
CA ALA A 394 -11.99 -3.84 1.80
C ALA A 394 -11.11 -5.03 1.37
N ALA A 395 -9.89 -5.14 1.90
CA ALA A 395 -8.97 -6.25 1.59
C ALA A 395 -9.56 -7.59 2.02
N LEU A 396 -10.14 -7.66 3.23
CA LEU A 396 -10.83 -8.85 3.70
C LEU A 396 -12.04 -9.18 2.82
N THR A 397 -12.80 -8.19 2.36
CA THR A 397 -13.96 -8.39 1.45
C THR A 397 -13.54 -9.11 0.16
N GLU A 398 -12.45 -8.66 -0.46
CA GLU A 398 -11.94 -9.31 -1.68
C GLU A 398 -11.35 -10.70 -1.38
N LEU A 399 -10.62 -10.87 -0.27
CA LEU A 399 -10.07 -12.16 0.13
C LEU A 399 -11.15 -13.22 0.37
N VAL A 400 -12.30 -12.86 0.97
CA VAL A 400 -13.38 -13.82 1.29
C VAL A 400 -14.19 -14.27 0.07
N LEU A 401 -13.91 -13.74 -1.13
CA LEU A 401 -14.40 -14.33 -2.38
C LEU A 401 -13.85 -15.74 -2.59
N ASN A 402 -12.71 -16.08 -1.99
CA ASN A 402 -12.23 -17.44 -1.87
C ASN A 402 -12.83 -18.10 -0.60
N ASP A 403 -13.53 -19.23 -0.77
CA ASP A 403 -14.26 -19.89 0.34
C ASP A 403 -13.33 -20.37 1.47
N THR A 404 -12.10 -20.75 1.14
CA THR A 404 -11.09 -21.17 2.10
C THR A 404 -10.54 -19.98 2.90
N ASN A 405 -10.33 -18.84 2.24
CA ASN A 405 -10.00 -17.59 2.93
C ASN A 405 -11.16 -17.15 3.83
N ALA A 406 -12.40 -17.21 3.35
CA ALA A 406 -13.60 -16.94 4.16
C ALA A 406 -13.67 -17.84 5.39
N HIS A 407 -13.27 -19.11 5.27
CA HIS A 407 -13.16 -20.01 6.41
C HIS A 407 -12.16 -19.49 7.44
N GLN A 408 -10.96 -19.14 6.99
CA GLN A 408 -9.90 -18.67 7.88
C GLN A 408 -10.28 -17.35 8.57
N VAL A 409 -10.91 -16.41 7.86
CA VAL A 409 -11.39 -15.16 8.47
C VAL A 409 -12.34 -15.46 9.63
N VAL A 410 -13.26 -16.41 9.47
CA VAL A 410 -14.18 -16.81 10.55
C VAL A 410 -13.43 -17.47 11.69
N GLN A 411 -12.50 -18.39 11.40
CA GLN A 411 -11.70 -19.09 12.42
C GLN A 411 -10.79 -18.16 13.23
N GLU A 412 -10.32 -17.06 12.64
CA GLU A 412 -9.47 -16.06 13.29
C GLU A 412 -10.28 -15.00 14.05
N ASN A 413 -11.54 -15.31 14.38
CA ASN A 413 -12.48 -14.43 15.07
C ASN A 413 -12.76 -13.13 14.29
N GLY A 414 -12.74 -13.21 12.96
CA GLY A 414 -12.89 -12.07 12.06
C GLY A 414 -14.31 -11.50 12.05
N VAL A 415 -15.35 -12.34 12.14
CA VAL A 415 -16.75 -11.87 12.22
C VAL A 415 -16.93 -10.96 13.44
N TYR A 416 -16.46 -11.38 14.61
CA TYR A 416 -16.47 -10.58 15.82
C TYR A 416 -15.67 -9.28 15.64
N THR A 417 -14.43 -9.37 15.15
CA THR A 417 -13.54 -8.21 14.98
C THR A 417 -14.15 -7.16 14.06
N ILE A 418 -14.70 -7.57 12.92
CA ILE A 418 -15.34 -6.67 11.95
C ILE A 418 -16.67 -6.14 12.51
N ALA A 419 -17.47 -6.98 13.18
CA ALA A 419 -18.74 -6.56 13.74
C ALA A 419 -18.60 -5.47 14.81
N LYS A 420 -17.52 -5.44 15.59
CA LYS A 420 -17.27 -4.32 16.52
C LYS A 420 -17.15 -2.96 15.82
N LEU A 421 -16.71 -2.93 14.57
CA LEU A 421 -16.52 -1.71 13.79
C LEU A 421 -17.84 -1.11 13.30
N ILE A 422 -18.94 -1.87 13.32
CA ILE A 422 -20.26 -1.33 12.94
C ILE A 422 -20.85 -0.47 14.05
N LEU A 423 -20.45 -0.66 15.31
CA LEU A 423 -21.05 0.05 16.43
C LEU A 423 -20.81 1.57 16.34
N PRO A 424 -21.84 2.41 16.57
CA PRO A 424 -21.69 3.86 16.49
C PRO A 424 -20.67 4.38 17.50
N ASN A 425 -19.79 5.28 17.07
CA ASN A 425 -18.82 5.94 17.94
C ASN A 425 -19.33 7.32 18.35
N LYS A 426 -19.28 7.69 19.63
CA LYS A 426 -19.91 8.91 20.21
C LYS A 426 -19.21 10.23 19.81
N GLN A 427 -18.49 10.29 18.70
CA GLN A 427 -17.59 11.41 18.34
C GLN A 427 -18.05 12.21 17.11
N LYS A 428 -17.56 13.44 16.99
CA LYS A 428 -18.06 14.53 16.13
C LYS A 428 -17.93 14.33 14.61
N ASN A 429 -17.26 13.29 14.11
CA ASN A 429 -17.04 13.10 12.67
C ASN A 429 -17.81 11.90 12.10
N ALA A 430 -19.04 12.17 11.65
CA ALA A 430 -19.96 11.16 11.14
C ALA A 430 -19.52 10.57 9.79
N ALA A 431 -18.92 11.35 8.88
CA ALA A 431 -18.70 10.90 7.50
C ALA A 431 -17.70 9.74 7.37
N LYS A 432 -16.50 9.86 7.95
CA LYS A 432 -15.49 8.78 7.93
C LYS A 432 -15.92 7.55 8.75
N THR A 433 -16.64 7.79 9.84
CA THR A 433 -17.20 6.72 10.68
C THR A 433 -18.25 5.92 9.89
N ASN A 434 -19.18 6.60 9.24
CA ASN A 434 -20.19 5.97 8.38
C ASN A 434 -19.54 5.18 7.25
N LEU A 435 -18.50 5.73 6.62
CA LEU A 435 -17.77 5.02 5.57
C LEU A 435 -17.13 3.73 6.10
N LEU A 436 -16.47 3.77 7.26
CA LEU A 436 -15.93 2.57 7.92
C LEU A 436 -17.04 1.54 8.20
N GLN A 437 -18.20 1.98 8.72
CA GLN A 437 -19.35 1.12 8.97
C GLN A 437 -19.84 0.46 7.67
N CYS A 438 -19.92 1.19 6.55
CA CYS A 438 -20.28 0.62 5.25
C CYS A 438 -19.30 -0.48 4.83
N TYR A 439 -17.98 -0.24 4.95
CA TYR A 439 -16.98 -1.26 4.61
C TYR A 439 -17.05 -2.48 5.53
N ALA A 440 -17.30 -2.27 6.82
CA ALA A 440 -17.49 -3.36 7.78
C ALA A 440 -18.76 -4.17 7.46
N PHE A 441 -19.89 -3.52 7.18
CA PHE A 441 -21.11 -4.19 6.75
C PHE A 441 -20.93 -4.96 5.44
N ARG A 442 -20.20 -4.41 4.47
CA ARG A 442 -19.87 -5.10 3.22
C ARG A 442 -19.06 -6.37 3.47
N ALA A 443 -18.02 -6.29 4.30
CA ALA A 443 -17.22 -7.46 4.66
C ALA A 443 -18.07 -8.53 5.38
N LEU A 444 -18.93 -8.11 6.32
CA LEU A 444 -19.89 -8.97 7.00
C LEU A 444 -20.89 -9.61 6.02
N ARG A 445 -21.36 -8.86 5.02
CA ARG A 445 -22.33 -9.35 4.03
C ARG A 445 -21.73 -10.40 3.11
N PHE A 446 -20.47 -10.26 2.73
CA PHE A 446 -19.73 -11.26 1.97
C PHE A 446 -19.49 -12.53 2.80
N LEU A 447 -19.12 -12.37 4.08
CA LEU A 447 -19.00 -13.49 5.00
C LEU A 447 -20.34 -14.20 5.24
N PHE A 448 -21.46 -13.47 5.27
CA PHE A 448 -22.81 -14.02 5.42
C PHE A 448 -23.29 -14.82 4.20
N SER A 449 -22.84 -14.48 2.99
CA SER A 449 -23.20 -15.23 1.78
C SER A 449 -22.88 -16.73 1.93
N MET A 450 -21.80 -17.06 2.63
CA MET A 450 -21.45 -18.45 2.97
C MET A 450 -22.50 -19.09 3.90
N GLU A 451 -23.17 -20.14 3.40
CA GLU A 451 -24.31 -20.80 4.10
C GLU A 451 -23.99 -21.18 5.55
N ARG A 452 -22.82 -21.76 5.79
CA ARG A 452 -22.35 -22.18 7.12
C ARG A 452 -22.21 -21.03 8.13
N ASN A 453 -22.00 -19.81 7.65
CA ASN A 453 -21.80 -18.66 8.51
C ASN A 453 -23.14 -18.05 8.94
N ARG A 454 -24.22 -18.26 8.17
CA ARG A 454 -25.56 -17.69 8.42
C ARG A 454 -26.06 -17.84 9.86
N PRO A 455 -25.86 -18.97 10.57
CA PRO A 455 -26.25 -19.10 11.98
C PRO A 455 -25.58 -18.09 12.92
N LEU A 456 -24.34 -17.65 12.63
CA LEU A 456 -23.64 -16.63 13.42
C LEU A 456 -24.29 -15.25 13.28
N PHE A 457 -24.83 -14.95 12.09
CA PHE A 457 -25.42 -13.66 11.77
C PHE A 457 -26.88 -13.52 12.20
N LYS A 458 -27.64 -14.62 12.23
CA LYS A 458 -29.06 -14.63 12.68
C LYS A 458 -29.26 -14.05 14.09
N ARG A 459 -28.22 -14.10 14.93
CA ARG A 459 -28.24 -13.57 16.30
C ARG A 459 -27.58 -12.21 16.43
N LEU A 460 -26.93 -11.72 15.37
CA LEU A 460 -26.12 -10.50 15.44
C LEU A 460 -27.00 -9.25 15.37
N PHE A 461 -28.05 -9.28 14.55
CA PHE A 461 -28.88 -8.13 14.24
C PHE A 461 -30.34 -8.31 14.69
N PRO A 462 -31.03 -7.24 15.11
CA PRO A 462 -32.49 -7.22 15.23
C PRO A 462 -33.16 -7.50 13.89
N THR A 463 -34.40 -8.01 13.91
CA THR A 463 -35.15 -8.44 12.70
C THR A 463 -35.16 -7.38 11.60
N ASP A 464 -35.52 -6.15 11.94
CA ASP A 464 -35.69 -5.05 10.98
C ASP A 464 -34.37 -4.57 10.35
N LEU A 465 -33.25 -4.78 11.04
CA LEU A 465 -31.91 -4.47 10.53
C LEU A 465 -31.37 -5.66 9.72
N PHE A 466 -31.72 -6.88 10.12
CA PHE A 466 -31.34 -8.10 9.43
C PHE A 466 -32.02 -8.23 8.06
N GLU A 467 -33.27 -7.78 7.92
CA GLU A 467 -33.98 -7.72 6.64
C GLU A 467 -33.23 -6.85 5.62
N ILE A 468 -32.93 -5.60 5.97
CA ILE A 468 -32.16 -4.68 5.11
C ILE A 468 -30.78 -5.28 4.79
N PHE A 469 -30.12 -5.88 5.78
CA PHE A 469 -28.82 -6.53 5.56
C PHE A 469 -28.90 -7.67 4.52
N ILE A 470 -29.99 -8.44 4.50
CA ILE A 470 -30.19 -9.50 3.51
C ILE A 470 -30.54 -8.91 2.13
N ASP A 471 -31.44 -7.91 2.10
CA ASP A 471 -32.00 -7.30 0.90
C ASP A 471 -30.98 -6.61 0.01
N ILE A 472 -29.83 -6.19 0.57
CA ILE A 472 -28.67 -5.73 -0.21
C ILE A 472 -28.27 -6.76 -1.27
N GLY A 473 -28.45 -8.06 -0.99
CA GLY A 473 -28.08 -9.13 -1.91
C GLY A 473 -26.64 -9.63 -1.75
N HIS A 474 -26.30 -10.68 -2.49
CA HIS A 474 -25.02 -11.39 -2.32
C HIS A 474 -23.90 -10.70 -3.10
N TYR A 475 -22.75 -10.53 -2.45
CA TYR A 475 -21.50 -10.06 -3.08
C TYR A 475 -21.58 -8.67 -3.74
N VAL A 476 -22.46 -7.78 -3.26
CA VAL A 476 -22.57 -6.40 -3.77
C VAL A 476 -21.33 -5.58 -3.39
N ARG A 477 -20.55 -5.22 -4.41
CA ARG A 477 -19.30 -4.44 -4.27
C ARG A 477 -19.55 -2.96 -4.02
N ASP A 478 -20.64 -2.41 -4.56
CA ASP A 478 -20.98 -1.00 -4.40
C ASP A 478 -21.19 -0.65 -2.93
N ILE A 479 -20.42 0.33 -2.46
CA ILE A 479 -20.43 0.76 -1.06
C ILE A 479 -21.70 1.54 -0.72
N SER A 480 -22.31 2.20 -1.72
CA SER A 480 -23.50 3.03 -1.53
C SER A 480 -24.72 2.21 -1.10
N ALA A 481 -24.79 0.94 -1.50
CA ALA A 481 -25.84 0.00 -1.11
C ALA A 481 -25.90 -0.27 0.41
N TYR A 482 -24.84 0.07 1.16
CA TYR A 482 -24.78 -0.14 2.61
C TYR A 482 -25.13 1.13 3.41
N GLU A 483 -25.31 2.28 2.76
CA GLU A 483 -25.54 3.57 3.43
C GLU A 483 -26.87 3.61 4.19
N GLU A 484 -27.94 3.02 3.63
CA GLU A 484 -29.24 2.91 4.30
C GLU A 484 -29.15 2.11 5.60
N LEU A 485 -28.41 0.99 5.55
CA LEU A 485 -28.20 0.12 6.71
C LEU A 485 -27.44 0.85 7.83
N VAL A 486 -26.39 1.60 7.47
CA VAL A 486 -25.61 2.42 8.41
C VAL A 486 -26.47 3.53 9.00
N SER A 487 -27.28 4.21 8.17
CA SER A 487 -28.20 5.25 8.62
C SER A 487 -29.19 4.71 9.66
N LYS A 488 -29.81 3.56 9.38
CA LYS A 488 -30.75 2.93 10.32
C LYS A 488 -30.08 2.50 11.62
N LEU A 489 -28.89 1.89 11.55
CA LEU A 489 -28.12 1.51 12.73
C LEU A 489 -27.79 2.72 13.62
N ASN A 490 -27.35 3.82 13.03
CA ASN A 490 -26.95 5.03 13.76
C ASN A 490 -28.16 5.79 14.35
N LEU A 491 -29.38 5.48 13.91
CA LEU A 491 -30.63 6.03 14.45
C LEU A 491 -31.26 5.18 15.55
N LEU A 492 -30.72 3.98 15.85
CA LEU A 492 -31.24 3.10 16.90
C LEU A 492 -31.07 3.72 18.30
N VAL A 493 -31.97 3.36 19.22
CA VAL A 493 -31.88 3.82 20.61
C VAL A 493 -30.77 3.09 21.38
N GLU A 494 -30.26 3.70 22.46
CA GLU A 494 -29.09 3.15 23.20
C GLU A 494 -29.31 1.70 23.68
N ASP A 495 -30.53 1.30 24.05
CA ASP A 495 -30.80 -0.06 24.52
C ASP A 495 -30.76 -1.11 23.39
N GLU A 496 -31.20 -0.75 22.19
CA GLU A 496 -31.05 -1.62 21.00
C GLU A 496 -29.57 -1.75 20.60
N LEU A 497 -28.80 -0.65 20.68
CA LEU A 497 -27.36 -0.67 20.44
C LEU A 497 -26.61 -1.53 21.46
N LYS A 498 -27.01 -1.48 22.74
CA LYS A 498 -26.48 -2.39 23.78
C LYS A 498 -26.79 -3.85 23.45
N GLN A 499 -28.01 -4.16 23.03
CA GLN A 499 -28.38 -5.51 22.62
C GLN A 499 -27.51 -6.01 21.47
N ILE A 500 -27.26 -5.17 20.46
CA ILE A 500 -26.34 -5.50 19.34
C ILE A 500 -24.92 -5.72 19.86
N ALA A 501 -24.42 -4.88 20.76
CA ALA A 501 -23.09 -5.04 21.35
C ALA A 501 -22.97 -6.37 22.14
N GLU A 502 -23.99 -6.73 22.92
CA GLU A 502 -24.04 -8.03 23.63
C GLU A 502 -24.10 -9.20 22.66
N ASN A 503 -24.86 -9.09 21.57
CA ASN A 503 -24.93 -10.09 20.52
C ASN A 503 -23.57 -10.28 19.84
N ILE A 504 -22.85 -9.19 19.55
CA ILE A 504 -21.48 -9.23 19.02
C ILE A 504 -20.55 -9.91 20.01
N GLU A 505 -20.61 -9.56 21.29
CA GLU A 505 -19.80 -10.25 22.30
C GLU A 505 -20.16 -11.73 22.41
N SER A 506 -21.40 -12.13 22.19
CA SER A 506 -21.83 -13.53 22.23
C SER A 506 -21.07 -14.42 21.22
N ILE A 507 -20.73 -13.89 20.04
CA ILE A 507 -20.06 -14.62 18.95
C ILE A 507 -18.52 -14.60 19.03
N ASN A 508 -17.93 -13.96 20.04
CA ASN A 508 -16.49 -13.91 20.24
C ASN A 508 -15.92 -15.32 20.53
N GLN A 509 -15.14 -15.85 19.59
CA GLN A 509 -14.56 -17.20 19.65
C GLN A 509 -13.32 -17.28 20.57
N ASN A 510 -12.73 -16.16 20.96
CA ASN A 510 -11.56 -16.12 21.85
C ASN A 510 -11.93 -16.24 23.34
N LYS A 511 -13.19 -16.55 23.66
CA LYS A 511 -13.63 -16.76 25.05
C LYS A 511 -12.94 -17.97 25.66
N ALA A 512 -12.77 -17.93 26.99
CA ALA A 512 -12.37 -19.12 27.73
C ALA A 512 -13.37 -20.25 27.47
N PRO A 513 -12.92 -21.49 27.25
CA PRO A 513 -13.81 -22.61 26.93
C PRO A 513 -14.82 -22.81 28.05
N SER A 514 -16.11 -22.72 27.70
CA SER A 514 -17.23 -22.81 28.63
C SER A 514 -17.57 -24.24 29.04
N LYS A 515 -17.15 -25.23 28.26
CA LYS A 515 -17.47 -26.65 28.47
C LYS A 515 -16.29 -27.55 28.15
N TYR A 516 -16.12 -28.59 28.97
CA TYR A 516 -15.18 -29.68 28.75
C TYR A 516 -15.94 -30.99 28.58
N ILE A 517 -15.42 -31.86 27.70
CA ILE A 517 -15.88 -33.24 27.53
C ILE A 517 -14.63 -34.12 27.66
N GLY A 518 -14.60 -34.98 28.68
CA GLY A 518 -13.38 -35.61 29.16
C GLY A 518 -12.21 -34.63 29.31
N ASN A 519 -11.13 -34.87 28.56
CA ASN A 519 -9.90 -34.05 28.58
C ASN A 519 -9.84 -33.00 27.46
N TYR A 520 -10.96 -32.68 26.83
CA TYR A 520 -11.02 -31.79 25.68
C TYR A 520 -11.87 -30.55 25.99
N ALA A 521 -11.28 -29.38 25.77
CA ALA A 521 -11.98 -28.11 25.80
C ALA A 521 -12.76 -27.94 24.49
N ILE A 522 -14.06 -27.68 24.58
CA ILE A 522 -14.85 -27.33 23.40
C ILE A 522 -14.56 -25.87 23.04
N LEU A 523 -14.14 -25.64 21.79
CA LEU A 523 -13.85 -24.31 21.27
C LEU A 523 -15.00 -23.82 20.39
N ASP A 524 -15.31 -24.56 19.33
CA ASP A 524 -16.35 -24.17 18.35
C ASP A 524 -17.27 -25.35 18.02
N HIS A 525 -18.49 -25.03 17.58
CA HIS A 525 -19.39 -25.99 16.96
C HIS A 525 -19.19 -25.96 15.44
N LEU A 526 -18.79 -27.08 14.85
CA LEU A 526 -18.46 -27.19 13.42
C LEU A 526 -19.66 -27.60 12.57
N GLY A 527 -20.59 -28.40 13.11
CA GLY A 527 -21.77 -28.83 12.36
C GLY A 527 -22.67 -29.78 13.14
N SER A 528 -23.92 -29.91 12.69
CA SER A 528 -24.90 -30.86 13.23
C SER A 528 -25.41 -31.75 12.09
N GLY A 529 -25.54 -33.04 12.35
CA GLY A 529 -26.10 -34.02 11.41
C GLY A 529 -27.06 -34.99 12.10
N ALA A 530 -27.61 -35.94 11.33
CA ALA A 530 -28.63 -36.88 11.81
C ALA A 530 -28.20 -37.71 13.04
N PHE A 531 -26.89 -37.91 13.23
CA PHE A 531 -26.32 -38.72 14.30
C PHE A 531 -25.78 -37.90 15.48
N GLY A 532 -25.73 -36.57 15.37
CA GLY A 532 -25.27 -35.67 16.44
C GLY A 532 -24.44 -34.49 15.94
N CYS A 533 -23.58 -33.96 16.81
CA CYS A 533 -22.86 -32.70 16.58
C CYS A 533 -21.34 -32.92 16.44
N VAL A 534 -20.67 -32.04 15.71
CA VAL A 534 -19.21 -32.03 15.57
C VAL A 534 -18.68 -30.73 16.17
N TYR A 535 -17.64 -30.85 17.00
CA TYR A 535 -17.02 -29.75 17.71
C TYR A 535 -15.53 -29.64 17.38
N LYS A 536 -15.03 -28.42 17.29
CA LYS A 536 -13.60 -28.12 17.35
C LYS A 536 -13.18 -28.16 18.80
N VAL A 537 -12.16 -28.94 19.11
CA VAL A 537 -11.70 -29.16 20.48
C VAL A 537 -10.20 -29.02 20.63
N ARG A 538 -9.75 -28.68 21.83
CA ARG A 538 -8.32 -28.70 22.21
C ARG A 538 -8.12 -29.65 23.38
N LYS A 539 -7.13 -30.53 23.28
CA LYS A 539 -6.75 -31.42 24.39
C LYS A 539 -6.06 -30.60 25.48
N ARG A 540 -6.41 -30.81 26.76
CA ARG A 540 -5.79 -30.09 27.90
C ARG A 540 -4.26 -30.15 27.93
N SER A 541 -3.67 -31.26 27.47
CA SER A 541 -2.23 -31.51 27.53
C SER A 541 -1.46 -31.07 26.28
N GLY A 542 -2.07 -30.36 25.34
CA GLY A 542 -1.42 -30.01 24.07
C GLY A 542 -2.07 -28.82 23.37
N GLN A 543 -1.39 -28.31 22.34
CA GLN A 543 -1.88 -27.18 21.55
C GLN A 543 -2.68 -27.61 20.32
N ASN A 544 -2.60 -28.88 19.92
CA ASN A 544 -3.24 -29.38 18.69
C ASN A 544 -4.77 -29.30 18.77
N LEU A 545 -5.34 -28.74 17.71
CA LEU A 545 -6.78 -28.67 17.47
C LEU A 545 -7.25 -29.98 16.82
N LEU A 546 -8.42 -30.44 17.23
CA LEU A 546 -9.01 -31.71 16.81
C LEU A 546 -10.51 -31.52 16.54
N ALA A 547 -11.10 -32.45 15.79
CA ALA A 547 -12.55 -32.55 15.67
C ALA A 547 -13.08 -33.63 16.62
N MET A 548 -14.18 -33.35 17.30
CA MET A 548 -14.89 -34.29 18.17
C MET A 548 -16.33 -34.44 17.68
N LYS A 549 -16.69 -35.62 17.19
CA LYS A 549 -18.07 -35.97 16.84
C LYS A 549 -18.74 -36.60 18.06
N GLU A 550 -19.81 -35.95 18.52
CA GLU A 550 -20.74 -36.46 19.50
C GLU A 550 -21.85 -37.22 18.80
N VAL A 551 -22.08 -38.47 19.21
CA VAL A 551 -23.14 -39.33 18.71
C VAL A 551 -24.12 -39.62 19.83
N ASN A 552 -25.39 -39.25 19.63
CA ASN A 552 -26.43 -39.51 20.61
C ASN A 552 -26.91 -40.96 20.50
N LEU A 553 -26.59 -41.75 21.52
CA LEU A 553 -26.91 -43.18 21.55
C LEU A 553 -28.39 -43.46 21.81
N HIS A 554 -29.19 -42.45 22.16
CA HIS A 554 -30.65 -42.56 22.31
C HIS A 554 -31.40 -42.50 20.98
N ASN A 555 -30.69 -42.35 19.85
CA ASN A 555 -31.30 -42.44 18.53
C ASN A 555 -31.80 -43.89 18.30
N PRO A 556 -33.07 -44.09 17.86
CA PRO A 556 -33.64 -45.41 17.58
C PRO A 556 -32.81 -46.27 16.63
N ALA A 557 -31.96 -45.65 15.80
CA ALA A 557 -31.02 -46.33 14.91
C ALA A 557 -30.01 -47.23 15.64
N PHE A 558 -29.77 -47.02 16.94
CA PHE A 558 -28.82 -47.82 17.73
C PHE A 558 -29.48 -48.95 18.54
N GLY A 559 -30.81 -49.09 18.49
CA GLY A 559 -31.56 -50.13 19.19
C GLY A 559 -32.72 -49.58 20.02
N LYS A 560 -33.78 -50.37 20.17
CA LYS A 560 -35.01 -49.96 20.88
C LYS A 560 -34.88 -50.10 22.40
N ASP A 561 -34.10 -51.08 22.85
CA ASP A 561 -33.89 -51.39 24.27
C ASP A 561 -32.41 -51.27 24.67
N LYS A 562 -32.13 -51.12 25.97
CA LYS A 562 -30.77 -50.91 26.51
C LYS A 562 -29.77 -51.99 26.07
N LYS A 563 -30.20 -53.25 25.99
CA LYS A 563 -29.34 -54.38 25.61
C LYS A 563 -28.90 -54.32 24.15
N ASP A 564 -29.80 -53.92 23.25
CA ASP A 564 -29.49 -53.74 21.83
C ASP A 564 -28.58 -52.53 21.61
N ARG A 565 -28.80 -51.45 22.37
CA ARG A 565 -27.95 -50.26 22.36
C ARG A 565 -26.54 -50.58 22.83
N ASP A 566 -26.38 -51.29 23.94
CA ASP A 566 -25.07 -51.67 24.46
C ASP A 566 -24.30 -52.59 23.49
N SER A 567 -25.01 -53.50 22.80
CA SER A 567 -24.43 -54.36 21.76
C SER A 567 -23.96 -53.57 20.54
N SER A 568 -24.82 -52.67 20.02
CA SER A 568 -24.49 -51.79 18.89
C SER A 568 -23.32 -50.88 19.21
N VAL A 569 -23.28 -50.29 20.41
CA VAL A 569 -22.18 -49.43 20.87
C VAL A 569 -20.87 -50.20 20.95
N LYS A 570 -20.87 -51.43 21.48
CA LYS A 570 -19.67 -52.29 21.51
C LYS A 570 -19.15 -52.57 20.11
N ASN A 571 -20.03 -52.89 19.16
CA ASN A 571 -19.64 -53.13 17.77
C ASN A 571 -19.02 -51.87 17.15
N ILE A 572 -19.67 -50.71 17.30
CA ILE A 572 -19.16 -49.42 16.80
C ILE A 572 -17.78 -49.08 17.39
N VAL A 573 -17.62 -49.24 18.70
CA VAL A 573 -16.33 -48.97 19.36
C VAL A 573 -15.24 -49.92 18.84
N SER A 574 -15.57 -51.20 18.61
CA SER A 574 -14.62 -52.17 18.04
C SER A 574 -14.21 -51.81 16.61
N GLU A 575 -15.18 -51.43 15.75
CA GLU A 575 -14.92 -50.99 14.38
C GLU A 575 -14.05 -49.74 14.35
N LEU A 576 -14.38 -48.72 15.15
CA LEU A 576 -13.60 -47.48 15.22
C LEU A 576 -12.19 -47.71 15.77
N THR A 577 -11.99 -48.71 16.63
CA THR A 577 -10.66 -49.09 17.13
C THR A 577 -9.82 -49.71 16.01
N ILE A 578 -10.40 -50.61 15.22
CA ILE A 578 -9.75 -51.21 14.05
C ILE A 578 -9.41 -50.13 13.00
N ILE A 579 -10.36 -49.24 12.70
CA ILE A 579 -10.20 -48.12 11.77
C ILE A 579 -9.03 -47.23 12.19
N LYS A 580 -8.96 -46.88 13.48
CA LYS A 580 -7.87 -46.06 14.04
C LYS A 580 -6.49 -46.69 13.81
N GLU A 581 -6.35 -48.00 14.00
CA GLU A 581 -5.07 -48.69 13.92
C GLU A 581 -4.66 -48.99 12.47
N GLN A 582 -5.63 -49.20 11.58
CA GLN A 582 -5.37 -49.69 10.23
C GLN A 582 -5.45 -48.62 9.16
N LEU A 583 -6.11 -47.48 9.37
CA LEU A 583 -6.24 -46.43 8.34
C LEU A 583 -5.18 -45.35 8.48
N TYR A 584 -4.34 -45.22 7.46
CA TYR A 584 -3.40 -44.13 7.29
C TYR A 584 -3.24 -43.80 5.80
N HIS A 585 -3.89 -42.73 5.33
CA HIS A 585 -3.82 -42.27 3.95
C HIS A 585 -4.01 -40.75 3.90
N PRO A 586 -3.28 -40.00 3.05
CA PRO A 586 -3.34 -38.53 3.02
C PRO A 586 -4.72 -37.94 2.65
N ASN A 587 -5.58 -38.73 1.99
CA ASN A 587 -6.94 -38.34 1.58
C ASN A 587 -8.05 -39.06 2.38
N VAL A 588 -7.73 -39.65 3.54
CA VAL A 588 -8.72 -40.28 4.44
C VAL A 588 -8.53 -39.71 5.85
N VAL A 589 -9.61 -39.26 6.47
CA VAL A 589 -9.57 -38.65 7.81
C VAL A 589 -8.96 -39.59 8.86
N ARG A 590 -8.06 -39.06 9.70
CA ARG A 590 -7.44 -39.87 10.76
C ARG A 590 -8.27 -39.89 12.04
N TYR A 591 -8.53 -41.08 12.57
CA TYR A 591 -9.16 -41.28 13.88
C TYR A 591 -8.12 -41.38 14.98
N TYR A 592 -8.36 -40.74 16.13
CA TYR A 592 -7.41 -40.71 17.25
C TYR A 592 -7.91 -41.44 18.49
N LYS A 593 -9.18 -41.25 18.86
CA LYS A 593 -9.73 -41.82 20.09
C LYS A 593 -11.24 -41.90 20.03
N THR A 594 -11.79 -42.92 20.66
CA THR A 594 -13.22 -43.02 20.98
C THR A 594 -13.39 -43.18 22.48
N PHE A 595 -14.46 -42.61 23.04
CA PHE A 595 -14.84 -42.82 24.44
C PHE A 595 -16.33 -42.56 24.66
N LEU A 596 -16.86 -43.12 25.74
CA LEU A 596 -18.25 -42.95 26.17
C LEU A 596 -18.29 -42.05 27.40
N GLU A 597 -19.23 -41.11 27.44
CA GLU A 597 -19.48 -40.25 28.58
C GLU A 597 -20.96 -39.82 28.57
N ASN A 598 -21.66 -39.93 29.70
CA ASN A 598 -23.07 -39.51 29.85
C ASN A 598 -24.01 -40.03 28.74
N ASP A 599 -23.95 -41.33 28.43
CA ASP A 599 -24.74 -42.00 27.37
C ASP A 599 -24.57 -41.41 25.95
N ARG A 600 -23.41 -40.80 25.70
CA ARG A 600 -23.02 -40.30 24.38
C ARG A 600 -21.68 -40.90 23.99
N LEU A 601 -21.54 -41.19 22.70
CA LEU A 601 -20.28 -41.66 22.12
C LEU A 601 -19.54 -40.47 21.51
N TYR A 602 -18.28 -40.32 21.88
CA TYR A 602 -17.40 -39.26 21.40
C TYR A 602 -16.29 -39.86 20.54
N ILE A 603 -16.15 -39.34 19.32
CA ILE A 603 -15.14 -39.76 18.35
C ILE A 603 -14.22 -38.58 18.08
N VAL A 604 -12.96 -38.69 18.51
CA VAL A 604 -11.91 -37.70 18.29
C VAL A 604 -11.15 -38.07 17.02
N MET A 605 -11.09 -37.14 16.09
CA MET A 605 -10.48 -37.28 14.77
C MET A 605 -9.66 -36.04 14.40
N GLU A 606 -8.93 -36.15 13.30
CA GLU A 606 -8.24 -35.04 12.67
C GLU A 606 -9.21 -33.91 12.36
N LEU A 607 -8.81 -32.69 12.73
CA LEU A 607 -9.52 -31.51 12.26
C LEU A 607 -9.05 -31.24 10.83
N ILE A 608 -9.93 -31.47 9.86
CA ILE A 608 -9.63 -31.15 8.47
C ILE A 608 -9.88 -29.67 8.25
N GLU A 609 -8.85 -28.93 7.88
CA GLU A 609 -8.95 -27.55 7.44
C GLU A 609 -9.58 -27.49 6.05
N GLY A 610 -10.51 -26.54 5.84
CA GLY A 610 -11.22 -26.38 4.58
C GLY A 610 -12.73 -26.37 4.74
N ALA A 611 -13.43 -26.61 3.64
CA ALA A 611 -14.90 -26.68 3.61
C ALA A 611 -15.36 -27.99 2.94
N PRO A 612 -16.55 -28.50 3.27
CA PRO A 612 -17.18 -29.56 2.49
C PRO A 612 -17.34 -29.17 1.02
N LEU A 613 -17.13 -30.11 0.10
CA LEU A 613 -17.30 -29.91 -1.34
C LEU A 613 -18.72 -29.43 -1.69
N GLY A 614 -19.73 -29.86 -0.92
CA GLY A 614 -21.10 -29.35 -1.03
C GLY A 614 -21.20 -27.83 -0.86
N GLU A 615 -20.48 -27.25 0.10
CA GLU A 615 -20.47 -25.80 0.33
C GLU A 615 -19.84 -25.05 -0.84
N HIS A 616 -18.79 -25.61 -1.45
CA HIS A 616 -18.19 -25.03 -2.64
C HIS A 616 -19.16 -25.01 -3.83
N PHE A 617 -19.97 -26.06 -4.02
CA PHE A 617 -21.00 -26.06 -5.07
C PHE A 617 -22.06 -24.98 -4.83
N SER A 618 -22.56 -24.85 -3.59
CA SER A 618 -23.50 -23.77 -3.23
C SER A 618 -22.89 -22.39 -3.48
N SER A 619 -21.65 -22.17 -3.04
CA SER A 619 -20.92 -20.90 -3.20
C SER A 619 -20.73 -20.53 -4.67
N LEU A 620 -20.28 -21.48 -5.50
CA LEU A 620 -20.10 -21.26 -6.94
C LEU A 620 -21.43 -20.92 -7.63
N LYS A 621 -22.52 -21.62 -7.27
CA LYS A 621 -23.85 -21.35 -7.82
C LYS A 621 -24.32 -19.93 -7.46
N GLU A 622 -24.15 -19.49 -6.21
CA GLU A 622 -24.49 -18.13 -5.79
C GLU A 622 -23.66 -17.07 -6.53
N LYS A 623 -22.38 -17.36 -6.80
CA LYS A 623 -21.48 -16.49 -7.56
C LYS A 623 -21.71 -16.58 -9.08
N GLN A 624 -22.60 -17.44 -9.57
CA GLN A 624 -22.76 -17.77 -11.00
C GLN A 624 -21.47 -18.25 -11.69
N HIS A 625 -20.63 -18.97 -10.94
CA HIS A 625 -19.37 -19.54 -11.41
C HIS A 625 -19.44 -21.08 -11.45
N HIS A 626 -18.47 -21.70 -12.13
CA HIS A 626 -18.30 -23.15 -12.19
C HIS A 626 -16.85 -23.52 -11.87
N PHE A 627 -16.61 -24.77 -11.46
CA PHE A 627 -15.24 -25.28 -11.39
C PHE A 627 -14.66 -25.39 -12.81
N THR A 628 -13.38 -25.05 -12.94
CA THR A 628 -12.62 -25.37 -14.16
C THR A 628 -12.42 -26.88 -14.25
N GLU A 629 -12.33 -27.39 -15.49
CA GLU A 629 -12.14 -28.83 -15.71
C GLU A 629 -10.84 -29.33 -15.08
N GLU A 630 -9.76 -28.55 -15.17
CA GLU A 630 -8.48 -28.87 -14.53
C GLU A 630 -8.62 -29.05 -13.02
N ARG A 631 -9.33 -28.14 -12.35
CA ARG A 631 -9.59 -28.21 -10.91
C ARG A 631 -10.43 -29.43 -10.53
N LEU A 632 -11.44 -29.76 -11.33
CA LEU A 632 -12.25 -30.97 -11.15
C LEU A 632 -11.40 -32.24 -11.21
N TRP A 633 -10.50 -32.35 -12.21
CA TRP A 633 -9.61 -33.50 -12.32
C TRP A 633 -8.67 -33.64 -11.11
N LYS A 634 -8.11 -32.52 -10.60
CA LYS A 634 -7.28 -32.52 -9.38
C LYS A 634 -8.02 -33.07 -8.16
N ILE A 635 -9.29 -32.70 -8.00
CA ILE A 635 -10.15 -33.17 -6.91
C ILE A 635 -10.50 -34.66 -7.12
N PHE A 636 -10.95 -35.02 -8.32
CA PHE A 636 -11.44 -36.36 -8.64
C PHE A 636 -10.36 -37.44 -8.51
N ILE A 637 -9.14 -37.16 -8.95
CA ILE A 637 -8.01 -38.09 -8.82
C ILE A 637 -7.74 -38.44 -7.35
N GLN A 638 -7.75 -37.45 -6.45
CA GLN A 638 -7.54 -37.68 -5.02
C GLN A 638 -8.66 -38.52 -4.38
N LEU A 639 -9.91 -38.30 -4.79
CA LEU A 639 -11.04 -39.15 -4.38
C LEU A 639 -10.83 -40.61 -4.83
N CYS A 640 -10.41 -40.82 -6.09
CA CYS A 640 -10.13 -42.16 -6.60
C CYS A 640 -8.98 -42.84 -5.82
N LEU A 641 -7.94 -42.10 -5.43
CA LEU A 641 -6.84 -42.63 -4.62
C LEU A 641 -7.32 -43.06 -3.23
N ALA A 642 -8.12 -42.23 -2.55
CA ALA A 642 -8.72 -42.55 -1.25
C ALA A 642 -9.57 -43.83 -1.32
N LEU A 643 -10.47 -43.93 -2.32
CA LEU A 643 -11.34 -45.08 -2.49
C LEU A 643 -10.57 -46.34 -2.89
N ARG A 644 -9.57 -46.23 -3.76
CA ARG A 644 -8.69 -47.36 -4.12
C ARG A 644 -8.02 -47.92 -2.88
N TYR A 645 -7.49 -47.06 -2.02
CA TYR A 645 -6.88 -47.45 -0.75
C TYR A 645 -7.87 -48.19 0.16
N LEU A 646 -9.05 -47.61 0.41
CA LEU A 646 -10.10 -48.23 1.23
C LEU A 646 -10.51 -49.59 0.67
N HIS A 647 -10.78 -49.68 -0.63
CA HIS A 647 -11.31 -50.88 -1.27
C HIS A 647 -10.26 -51.99 -1.43
N LYS A 648 -9.08 -51.67 -1.98
CA LYS A 648 -8.07 -52.68 -2.33
C LYS A 648 -7.19 -53.08 -1.15
N GLU A 649 -6.73 -52.11 -0.37
CA GLU A 649 -5.73 -52.36 0.67
C GLU A 649 -6.39 -52.71 2.01
N LYS A 650 -7.55 -52.11 2.31
CA LYS A 650 -8.24 -52.29 3.59
C LYS A 650 -9.52 -53.11 3.52
N ARG A 651 -10.02 -53.39 2.32
CA ARG A 651 -11.27 -54.13 2.08
C ARG A 651 -12.48 -53.49 2.78
N ILE A 652 -12.49 -52.16 2.86
CA ILE A 652 -13.55 -51.35 3.48
C ILE A 652 -14.34 -50.67 2.36
N VAL A 653 -15.67 -50.60 2.50
CA VAL A 653 -16.56 -49.81 1.63
C VAL A 653 -17.04 -48.60 2.41
N HIS A 654 -16.87 -47.39 1.87
CA HIS A 654 -17.21 -46.14 2.58
C HIS A 654 -18.71 -45.99 2.89
N ARG A 655 -19.57 -46.39 1.95
CA ARG A 655 -21.06 -46.38 2.04
C ARG A 655 -21.76 -45.03 2.20
N ASP A 656 -21.05 -43.96 2.54
CA ASP A 656 -21.64 -42.61 2.69
C ASP A 656 -20.81 -41.53 1.96
N LEU A 657 -20.39 -41.82 0.72
CA LEU A 657 -19.61 -40.86 -0.07
C LEU A 657 -20.55 -39.82 -0.68
N THR A 658 -20.56 -38.62 -0.11
CA THR A 658 -21.39 -37.48 -0.55
C THR A 658 -20.57 -36.19 -0.55
N PRO A 659 -20.99 -35.13 -1.27
CA PRO A 659 -20.28 -33.84 -1.25
C PRO A 659 -20.09 -33.23 0.15
N ASN A 660 -20.96 -33.57 1.10
CA ASN A 660 -20.87 -33.07 2.48
C ASN A 660 -19.84 -33.83 3.35
N ASN A 661 -19.44 -35.03 2.92
CA ASN A 661 -18.41 -35.85 3.57
C ASN A 661 -17.07 -35.78 2.84
N ILE A 662 -16.93 -34.92 1.84
CA ILE A 662 -15.66 -34.69 1.14
C ILE A 662 -15.18 -33.30 1.54
N MET A 663 -14.10 -33.23 2.31
CA MET A 663 -13.48 -31.97 2.72
C MET A 663 -12.48 -31.52 1.67
N LEU A 664 -12.55 -30.24 1.31
CA LEU A 664 -11.67 -29.57 0.37
C LEU A 664 -10.87 -28.49 1.12
N GLY A 665 -9.59 -28.77 1.30
CA GLY A 665 -8.64 -27.90 1.99
C GLY A 665 -7.80 -27.05 1.02
N ASP A 666 -6.73 -26.49 1.57
CA ASP A 666 -5.76 -25.70 0.83
C ASP A 666 -5.19 -26.44 -0.40
N LYS A 667 -4.99 -25.70 -1.50
CA LYS A 667 -4.51 -26.23 -2.79
C LYS A 667 -5.31 -27.42 -3.31
N ASP A 668 -6.62 -27.40 -3.05
CA ASP A 668 -7.56 -28.47 -3.39
C ASP A 668 -7.20 -29.84 -2.81
N LYS A 669 -6.55 -29.88 -1.63
CA LYS A 669 -6.32 -31.14 -0.91
C LYS A 669 -7.67 -31.75 -0.52
N VAL A 670 -7.92 -32.96 -0.97
CA VAL A 670 -9.16 -33.68 -0.69
C VAL A 670 -8.97 -34.61 0.51
N THR A 671 -9.91 -34.61 1.45
CA THR A 671 -9.98 -35.63 2.50
C THR A 671 -11.40 -36.18 2.59
N VAL A 672 -11.53 -37.50 2.58
CA VAL A 672 -12.79 -38.23 2.77
C VAL A 672 -12.93 -38.70 4.21
#